data_AF-A0A0L9TE25-F1
#
_entry.id   AF-A0A0L9TE25-F1
#
_cell.length_a   1.000
_cell.length_b   1.000
_cell.length_c   1.000
_cell.angle_alpha   90.00
_cell.angle_beta   90.00
_cell.angle_gamma   90.00
#
_symmetry.space_group_name_H-M   'P 1'
#
loop_
_entity.id
_entity.type
_entity.pdbx_description
1 polymer ?
#
loop_
_entity_poly.entity_id
_entity_poly.type
_entity_poly.pdbx_seq_one_letter_code
_entity_poly.pdbx_strand_id
1 'polypeptide(L)'
;MEAPSFAYSASSSSLLSLRKTPLSSPRLSCLGNTKHRNFSVRASSSGDSVVTLLDYGAGNVRSVRNAIRFLGFEIKDVQTPQDILNASRLVFPGVGAFAAAMEVLSKTGMDEALCSYIEKDRPFLGICLGLQLLFESSEENGPVKGLGLIPGTVGRFDSSNGFRVPHIGWNALQITKDSGILDDVGNHHVYFVHSYRAMPSDDNSEWISSTCDYGDKFIASIRRGNVHAVQFHPEKSGGKQKPGEVKASKLAKRVIACLDVRANDKGDLVVTKGDQYDVREHTNENEVRNLGKPVDLAGQYYKDGADEVSFLNITGFRDFPLGDLPMLQVLRYTSENVFVPLTVGGGIRDFTDSTGRYYSSLEVASEYFRSGADKISIGSDAVYAAEEYLRTGVKTGKTSLEQIARVYGNQAVVVSIDPRRVYVKDPNDVLLKTVRVSNLGPNGEEYAWYQCTVNGGREGRPIGAYELAKAVEELGAGEILLNCIDCDVWKLLIPLNKIYALYVRQLSIDLCYSDRLRIVSTNRSFVPKTTGLLWSRTARQLSIGLCYSDRPRTARLIPIGLVYSTRSARMFAFPSSFVFPPHPLILVDGRLAPICLWPLFSLNAVLSQGKGFDVDLIKLISDAVSIPVIASSGAGAPAHFSEVFNKTNASAALAAGIFHRKEVLTLVRGIRPPLGLRGGLGLH
;
A
#
# COMPACT_ATOMS: atom_id res chain seq x y z
N MET A 1 50.84 -36.52 -33.99
CA MET A 1 52.27 -36.87 -33.95
C MET A 1 53.06 -35.60 -34.09
N GLU A 2 54.08 -35.44 -33.26
CA GLU A 2 55.26 -34.54 -33.38
C GLU A 2 55.07 -33.04 -33.68
N ALA A 3 55.64 -32.23 -32.78
CA ALA A 3 56.05 -30.86 -33.05
C ALA A 3 57.38 -30.85 -33.85
N PRO A 4 57.88 -29.67 -34.24
CA PRO A 4 59.02 -29.20 -33.45
C PRO A 4 59.04 -27.71 -33.14
N SER A 5 59.81 -27.37 -32.11
CA SER A 5 60.19 -26.03 -31.69
C SER A 5 61.36 -25.48 -32.51
N PHE A 6 61.46 -24.15 -32.63
CA PHE A 6 62.75 -23.47 -32.72
C PHE A 6 62.68 -22.09 -32.05
N ALA A 7 63.68 -21.79 -31.23
CA ALA A 7 63.96 -20.47 -30.69
C ALA A 7 65.36 -20.06 -31.15
N TYR A 8 65.58 -18.77 -31.38
CA TYR A 8 66.92 -18.20 -31.47
C TYR A 8 66.96 -16.81 -30.86
N SER A 9 68.02 -16.56 -30.10
CA SER A 9 68.32 -15.29 -29.44
C SER A 9 69.35 -14.49 -30.22
N ALA A 10 69.33 -13.16 -30.07
CA ALA A 10 70.47 -12.30 -30.40
C ALA A 10 70.53 -11.11 -29.44
N SER A 11 71.66 -10.97 -28.75
CA SER A 11 72.09 -9.78 -28.02
C SER A 11 72.70 -8.76 -29.00
N SER A 12 72.91 -7.47 -28.70
CA SER A 12 73.72 -6.95 -27.59
C SER A 12 73.84 -5.40 -27.64
N SER A 13 74.11 -4.76 -26.49
CA SER A 13 74.91 -3.54 -26.24
C SER A 13 74.73 -2.26 -27.13
N SER A 14 74.70 -1.02 -26.62
CA SER A 14 75.53 -0.44 -25.54
C SER A 14 75.03 0.96 -25.06
N LEU A 15 75.39 1.31 -23.81
CA LEU A 15 75.94 2.60 -23.28
C LEU A 15 75.61 3.94 -24.02
N LEU A 16 75.34 5.11 -23.39
CA LEU A 16 75.85 5.66 -22.11
C LEU A 16 75.08 6.94 -21.67
N SER A 17 75.07 7.24 -20.36
CA SER A 17 75.04 8.59 -19.73
C SER A 17 73.80 9.52 -19.84
N LEU A 18 73.14 9.80 -18.70
CA LEU A 18 73.24 11.12 -18.02
C LEU A 18 72.60 11.17 -16.61
N ARG A 19 73.41 11.58 -15.62
CA ARG A 19 73.16 12.22 -14.29
C ARG A 19 71.92 11.90 -13.43
N LYS A 20 72.20 11.57 -12.15
CA LYS A 20 71.25 11.51 -11.00
C LYS A 20 71.31 12.79 -10.13
N THR A 21 70.45 12.80 -9.10
CA THR A 21 70.40 13.68 -7.88
C THR A 21 69.44 14.90 -7.99
N PRO A 22 68.86 15.39 -6.87
CA PRO A 22 67.53 14.91 -6.47
C PRO A 22 66.50 16.02 -6.17
N LEU A 23 65.20 15.71 -6.26
CA LEU A 23 64.15 16.65 -5.83
C LEU A 23 64.12 16.78 -4.30
N SER A 24 64.19 18.02 -3.82
CA SER A 24 63.73 18.40 -2.48
C SER A 24 62.98 19.74 -2.57
N SER A 25 61.94 19.89 -1.76
CA SER A 25 60.92 20.95 -1.87
C SER A 25 61.39 22.32 -1.33
N PRO A 26 60.66 23.42 -1.63
CA PRO A 26 59.71 23.87 -0.61
C PRO A 26 58.36 24.42 -1.11
N ARG A 27 57.30 24.04 -0.37
CA ARG A 27 56.03 24.76 -0.09
C ARG A 27 55.53 25.82 -1.09
N LEU A 28 54.46 25.50 -1.81
CA LEU A 28 53.34 26.43 -2.02
C LEU A 28 52.03 25.77 -1.57
N SER A 29 51.19 26.53 -0.87
CA SER A 29 49.88 26.10 -0.37
C SER A 29 48.83 26.18 -1.48
N CYS A 30 48.55 25.05 -2.13
CA CYS A 30 47.47 24.94 -3.10
C CYS A 30 46.10 24.89 -2.40
N LEU A 31 45.55 26.05 -2.06
CA LEU A 31 44.11 26.19 -1.84
C LEU A 31 43.41 26.00 -3.20
N GLY A 32 43.18 24.74 -3.54
CA GLY A 32 42.47 24.31 -4.73
C GLY A 32 41.03 24.82 -4.67
N ASN A 33 40.79 25.97 -5.29
CA ASN A 33 39.47 26.56 -5.45
C ASN A 33 38.61 25.57 -6.26
N THR A 34 37.82 24.75 -5.57
CA THR A 34 36.92 23.78 -6.18
C THR A 34 35.87 24.54 -6.96
N LYS A 35 36.12 24.72 -8.26
CA LYS A 35 35.12 25.16 -9.22
C LYS A 35 33.96 24.18 -9.13
N HIS A 36 32.92 24.56 -8.39
CA HIS A 36 31.59 24.01 -8.58
C HIS A 36 31.29 24.13 -10.07
N ARG A 37 31.31 23.00 -10.77
CA ARG A 37 30.75 22.92 -12.11
C ARG A 37 29.25 23.08 -11.92
N ASN A 38 28.79 24.34 -11.96
CA ASN A 38 27.38 24.65 -12.05
C ASN A 38 26.85 23.92 -13.29
N PHE A 39 26.13 22.83 -13.06
CA PHE A 39 25.51 22.05 -14.12
C PHE A 39 24.31 22.83 -14.63
N SER A 40 24.57 23.80 -15.51
CA SER A 40 23.51 24.51 -16.19
C SER A 40 22.87 23.54 -17.18
N VAL A 41 21.66 23.05 -16.84
CA VAL A 41 20.77 22.46 -17.84
C VAL A 41 20.39 23.57 -18.81
N ARG A 42 21.19 23.73 -19.87
CA ARG A 42 20.64 24.23 -21.11
C ARG A 42 19.75 23.11 -21.62
N ALA A 43 18.44 23.29 -21.52
CA ALA A 43 17.56 22.70 -22.52
C ALA A 43 18.09 23.19 -23.87
N SER A 44 18.77 22.33 -24.62
CA SER A 44 19.17 22.65 -25.98
C SER A 44 17.88 22.79 -26.78
N SER A 45 17.53 24.02 -27.13
CA SER A 45 16.33 24.39 -27.90
C SER A 45 16.48 24.00 -29.37
N SER A 46 16.84 22.74 -29.61
CA SER A 46 17.20 22.15 -30.89
C SER A 46 17.07 20.63 -30.82
N GLY A 47 16.07 20.07 -31.48
CA GLY A 47 16.05 18.66 -31.86
C GLY A 47 14.80 17.93 -31.43
N ASP A 48 14.87 17.26 -30.27
CA ASP A 48 14.01 16.10 -30.03
C ASP A 48 13.50 16.00 -28.58
N SER A 49 12.25 16.39 -28.40
CA SER A 49 11.43 16.22 -27.19
C SER A 49 10.79 14.83 -27.10
N VAL A 50 11.02 13.96 -28.07
CA VAL A 50 10.39 12.64 -28.17
C VAL A 50 11.22 11.57 -27.46
N VAL A 51 10.54 10.73 -26.68
CA VAL A 51 11.01 9.44 -26.20
C VAL A 51 10.29 8.34 -26.97
N THR A 52 11.03 7.43 -27.60
CA THR A 52 10.43 6.26 -28.22
C THR A 52 10.20 5.19 -27.13
N LEU A 53 8.99 4.64 -27.05
CA LEU A 53 8.57 3.71 -26.00
C LEU A 53 8.17 2.36 -26.61
N LEU A 54 8.79 1.28 -26.15
CA LEU A 54 8.45 -0.09 -26.54
C LEU A 54 7.41 -0.68 -25.58
N ASP A 55 6.14 -0.67 -25.98
CA ASP A 55 5.04 -1.39 -25.33
C ASP A 55 4.81 -2.72 -26.05
N TYR A 56 5.34 -3.82 -25.50
CA TYR A 56 5.16 -5.17 -26.05
C TYR A 56 3.80 -5.81 -25.72
N GLY A 57 2.88 -5.06 -25.09
CA GLY A 57 1.49 -5.46 -24.87
C GLY A 57 1.11 -5.87 -23.45
N ALA A 58 2.07 -6.05 -22.53
CA ALA A 58 1.80 -6.55 -21.18
C ALA A 58 2.11 -5.51 -20.07
N GLY A 59 1.25 -5.49 -19.04
CA GLY A 59 1.49 -4.83 -17.76
C GLY A 59 1.19 -3.33 -17.74
N ASN A 60 1.65 -2.67 -16.67
CA ASN A 60 1.38 -1.25 -16.41
C ASN A 60 2.38 -0.31 -17.11
N VAL A 61 2.28 -0.20 -18.43
CA VAL A 61 3.02 0.83 -19.19
C VAL A 61 2.53 2.25 -18.90
N ARG A 62 1.33 2.43 -18.32
CA ARG A 62 0.72 3.75 -18.08
C ARG A 62 1.56 4.59 -17.11
N SER A 63 2.11 3.98 -16.07
CA SER A 63 2.95 4.68 -15.09
C SER A 63 4.23 5.25 -15.71
N VAL A 64 4.88 4.49 -16.61
CA VAL A 64 6.06 4.94 -17.37
C VAL A 64 5.68 6.06 -18.34
N ARG A 65 4.55 5.93 -19.06
CA ARG A 65 4.03 6.99 -19.94
C ARG A 65 3.74 8.29 -19.18
N ASN A 66 3.17 8.19 -17.98
CA ASN A 66 2.86 9.36 -17.14
C ASN A 66 4.14 10.00 -16.58
N ALA A 67 5.13 9.20 -16.18
CA ALA A 67 6.45 9.68 -15.77
C ALA A 67 7.16 10.48 -16.89
N ILE A 68 7.21 9.94 -18.11
CA ILE A 68 7.83 10.61 -19.27
C ILE A 68 7.13 11.95 -19.58
N ARG A 69 5.78 11.97 -19.57
CA ARG A 69 4.99 13.20 -19.77
C ARG A 69 5.17 14.21 -18.64
N PHE A 70 5.26 13.76 -17.39
CA PHE A 70 5.52 14.61 -16.22
C PHE A 70 6.89 15.29 -16.30
N LEU A 71 7.89 14.63 -16.89
CA LEU A 71 9.20 15.20 -17.20
C LEU A 71 9.21 16.14 -18.42
N GLY A 72 8.06 16.34 -19.08
CA GLY A 72 7.90 17.26 -20.22
C GLY A 72 8.27 16.67 -21.59
N PHE A 73 8.39 15.35 -21.72
CA PHE A 73 8.68 14.68 -22.98
C PHE A 73 7.41 14.17 -23.68
N GLU A 74 7.44 14.18 -25.01
CA GLU A 74 6.47 13.51 -25.86
C GLU A 74 6.82 12.03 -26.01
N ILE A 75 5.84 11.21 -26.37
CA ILE A 75 6.02 9.76 -26.53
C ILE A 75 5.68 9.36 -27.95
N LYS A 76 6.62 8.67 -28.61
CA LYS A 76 6.34 7.90 -29.82
C LYS A 76 6.30 6.42 -29.45
N ASP A 77 5.18 5.76 -29.73
CA ASP A 77 5.08 4.32 -29.53
C ASP A 77 5.81 3.56 -30.65
N VAL A 78 6.56 2.52 -30.28
CA VAL A 78 7.08 1.53 -31.24
C VAL A 78 5.88 0.75 -31.78
N GLN A 79 5.76 0.66 -33.10
CA GLN A 79 4.81 -0.24 -33.78
C GLN A 79 5.54 -1.25 -34.67
N THR A 80 6.76 -0.91 -35.12
CA THR A 80 7.57 -1.73 -36.02
C THR A 80 9.04 -1.75 -35.57
N PRO A 81 9.84 -2.76 -36.00
CA PRO A 81 11.29 -2.77 -35.82
C PRO A 81 11.98 -1.48 -36.33
N GLN A 82 11.43 -0.84 -37.36
CA GLN A 82 11.99 0.40 -37.90
C GLN A 82 11.84 1.60 -36.94
N ASP A 83 10.83 1.60 -36.06
CA ASP A 83 10.66 2.65 -35.05
C ASP A 83 11.77 2.61 -34.01
N ILE A 84 12.20 1.39 -33.61
CA ILE A 84 13.38 1.16 -32.77
C ILE A 84 14.62 1.70 -33.48
N LEU A 85 14.88 1.26 -34.71
CA LEU A 85 16.06 1.69 -35.48
C LEU A 85 16.09 3.21 -35.75
N ASN A 86 14.95 3.89 -35.76
CA ASN A 86 14.86 5.34 -35.93
C ASN A 86 14.87 6.14 -34.61
N ALA A 87 14.82 5.50 -33.44
CA ALA A 87 14.64 6.19 -32.15
C ALA A 87 15.87 7.03 -31.72
N SER A 88 15.70 8.33 -31.48
CA SER A 88 16.75 9.16 -30.88
C SER A 88 17.06 8.76 -29.42
N ARG A 89 16.04 8.30 -28.69
CA ARG A 89 16.13 7.68 -27.35
C ARG A 89 15.06 6.61 -27.24
N LEU A 90 15.39 5.45 -26.68
CA LEU A 90 14.49 4.31 -26.53
C LEU A 90 14.32 3.92 -25.06
N VAL A 91 13.09 3.79 -24.60
CA VAL A 91 12.75 3.22 -23.30
C VAL A 91 12.00 1.91 -23.52
N PHE A 92 12.47 0.84 -22.90
CA PHE A 92 11.83 -0.47 -22.91
C PHE A 92 11.41 -0.86 -21.49
N PRO A 93 10.18 -0.54 -21.07
CA PRO A 93 9.61 -1.07 -19.85
C PRO A 93 9.11 -2.50 -20.06
N GLY A 94 9.22 -3.34 -19.04
CA GLY A 94 8.48 -4.60 -19.06
C GLY A 94 8.12 -5.16 -17.69
N VAL A 95 6.93 -5.75 -17.65
CA VAL A 95 6.30 -6.38 -16.48
C VAL A 95 5.61 -7.65 -16.96
N GLY A 96 6.12 -8.80 -16.53
CA GLY A 96 5.54 -10.11 -16.80
C GLY A 96 6.60 -11.18 -16.98
N ALA A 97 6.20 -12.31 -17.55
CA ALA A 97 7.08 -13.44 -17.74
C ALA A 97 8.08 -13.22 -18.89
N PHE A 98 9.34 -13.58 -18.66
CA PHE A 98 10.46 -13.54 -19.61
C PHE A 98 10.13 -14.28 -20.91
N ALA A 99 9.57 -15.49 -20.77
CA ALA A 99 9.15 -16.34 -21.89
C ALA A 99 8.16 -15.63 -22.83
N ALA A 100 7.10 -15.03 -22.26
CA ALA A 100 6.05 -14.37 -23.02
C ALA A 100 6.57 -13.10 -23.73
N ALA A 101 7.48 -12.35 -23.11
CA ALA A 101 8.08 -11.18 -23.72
C ALA A 101 8.99 -11.54 -24.90
N MET A 102 9.89 -12.52 -24.74
CA MET A 102 10.75 -12.98 -25.84
C MET A 102 9.95 -13.56 -27.00
N GLU A 103 8.89 -14.33 -26.72
CA GLU A 103 8.00 -14.85 -27.76
C GLU A 103 7.37 -13.73 -28.61
N VAL A 104 6.93 -12.62 -27.99
CA VAL A 104 6.40 -11.46 -28.70
C VAL A 104 7.48 -10.73 -29.49
N LEU A 105 8.65 -10.48 -28.89
CA LEU A 105 9.75 -9.76 -29.54
C LEU A 105 10.25 -10.50 -30.80
N SER A 106 10.51 -11.81 -30.69
CA SER A 106 10.97 -12.62 -31.83
C SER A 106 9.91 -12.79 -32.91
N LYS A 107 8.62 -12.92 -32.55
CA LYS A 107 7.52 -12.97 -33.55
C LYS A 107 7.35 -11.65 -34.32
N THR A 108 7.81 -10.54 -33.76
CA THR A 108 7.68 -9.20 -34.36
C THR A 108 8.99 -8.66 -34.95
N GLY A 109 10.10 -9.39 -34.83
CA GLY A 109 11.45 -8.95 -35.24
C GLY A 109 11.97 -7.76 -34.43
N MET A 110 11.40 -7.51 -33.25
CA MET A 110 11.82 -6.41 -32.38
C MET A 110 13.09 -6.74 -31.59
N ASP A 111 13.39 -8.02 -31.38
CA ASP A 111 14.63 -8.51 -30.77
C ASP A 111 15.87 -8.17 -31.61
N GLU A 112 15.88 -8.49 -32.91
CA GLU A 112 16.97 -8.13 -33.82
C GLU A 112 17.20 -6.61 -33.88
N ALA A 113 16.12 -5.83 -33.91
CA ALA A 113 16.19 -4.37 -33.91
C ALA A 113 16.69 -3.80 -32.57
N LEU A 114 16.32 -4.40 -31.43
CA LEU A 114 16.84 -4.04 -30.11
C LEU A 114 18.34 -4.30 -30.03
N CYS A 115 18.82 -5.49 -30.40
CA CYS A 115 20.25 -5.79 -30.43
C CYS A 115 21.01 -4.79 -31.30
N SER A 116 20.56 -4.57 -32.55
CA SER A 116 21.21 -3.64 -33.47
C SER A 116 21.12 -2.16 -33.05
N TYR A 117 20.20 -1.80 -32.14
CA TYR A 117 20.12 -0.47 -31.54
C TYR A 117 21.14 -0.31 -30.40
N ILE A 118 21.20 -1.31 -29.52
CA ILE A 118 22.01 -1.33 -28.30
C ILE A 118 23.50 -1.47 -28.65
N GLU A 119 23.85 -2.34 -29.61
CA GLU A 119 25.23 -2.51 -30.11
C GLU A 119 25.82 -1.22 -30.74
N LYS A 120 24.97 -0.30 -31.19
CA LYS A 120 25.36 1.02 -31.73
C LYS A 120 25.54 2.09 -30.64
N ASP A 121 25.56 1.70 -29.36
CA ASP A 121 25.71 2.57 -28.20
C ASP A 121 24.73 3.76 -28.18
N ARG A 122 23.46 3.49 -28.50
CA ARG A 122 22.40 4.51 -28.56
C ARG A 122 21.67 4.63 -27.23
N PRO A 123 21.10 5.81 -26.89
CA PRO A 123 20.44 6.03 -25.60
C PRO A 123 19.28 5.06 -25.36
N PHE A 124 19.50 4.10 -24.46
CA PHE A 124 18.56 3.04 -24.11
C PHE A 124 18.33 2.99 -22.60
N LEU A 125 17.08 2.82 -22.19
CA LEU A 125 16.70 2.51 -20.80
C LEU A 125 15.79 1.29 -20.74
N GLY A 126 16.32 0.16 -20.30
CA GLY A 126 15.53 -1.03 -19.92
C GLY A 126 15.01 -0.93 -18.49
N ILE A 127 13.74 -1.26 -18.24
CA ILE A 127 13.15 -1.26 -16.88
C ILE A 127 12.59 -2.65 -16.55
N CYS A 128 13.00 -3.17 -15.39
CA CYS A 128 12.65 -4.48 -14.83
C CYS A 128 12.90 -5.62 -15.82
N LEU A 129 11.86 -6.12 -16.50
CA LEU A 129 12.03 -7.15 -17.53
C LEU A 129 12.93 -6.64 -18.68
N GLY A 130 12.87 -5.35 -18.99
CA GLY A 130 13.77 -4.72 -19.98
C GLY A 130 15.26 -4.73 -19.59
N LEU A 131 15.61 -4.93 -18.32
CA LEU A 131 16.98 -5.29 -17.91
C LEU A 131 17.23 -6.79 -18.10
N GLN A 132 16.29 -7.62 -17.66
CA GLN A 132 16.46 -9.08 -17.64
C GLN A 132 16.65 -9.66 -19.04
N LEU A 133 15.90 -9.17 -20.04
CA LEU A 133 15.98 -9.66 -21.42
C LEU A 133 17.33 -9.38 -22.09
N LEU A 134 18.18 -8.49 -21.56
CA LEU A 134 19.54 -8.26 -22.07
C LEU A 134 20.49 -9.45 -21.85
N PHE A 135 20.18 -10.31 -20.87
CA PHE A 135 21.01 -11.46 -20.51
C PHE A 135 20.86 -12.63 -21.50
N GLU A 136 21.73 -13.63 -21.40
CA GLU A 136 21.72 -14.81 -22.29
C GLU A 136 20.46 -15.68 -22.11
N SER A 137 19.96 -15.80 -20.88
CA SER A 137 18.82 -16.67 -20.59
C SER A 137 18.09 -16.34 -19.28
N SER A 138 16.93 -16.94 -19.09
CA SER A 138 16.24 -17.03 -17.80
C SER A 138 15.80 -18.46 -17.51
N GLU A 139 15.65 -18.78 -16.22
CA GLU A 139 15.07 -20.03 -15.70
C GLU A 139 13.53 -19.96 -15.55
N GLU A 140 12.92 -18.80 -15.79
CA GLU A 140 11.48 -18.58 -15.57
C GLU A 140 10.61 -19.46 -16.49
N ASN A 141 9.92 -20.42 -15.88
CA ASN A 141 9.14 -21.47 -16.56
C ASN A 141 9.98 -22.37 -17.49
N GLY A 142 11.28 -22.52 -17.21
CA GLY A 142 12.23 -23.30 -17.99
C GLY A 142 13.32 -22.44 -18.64
N PRO A 143 14.34 -23.04 -19.27
CA PRO A 143 15.41 -22.31 -19.91
C PRO A 143 14.93 -21.59 -21.17
N VAL A 144 14.81 -20.27 -21.11
CA VAL A 144 14.46 -19.40 -22.24
C VAL A 144 15.65 -18.52 -22.59
N LYS A 145 15.95 -18.36 -23.89
CA LYS A 145 17.01 -17.44 -24.37
C LYS A 145 16.53 -15.99 -24.30
N GLY A 146 17.38 -15.10 -23.83
CA GLY A 146 17.21 -13.65 -23.95
C GLY A 146 17.88 -13.10 -25.22
N LEU A 147 18.17 -11.80 -25.21
CA LEU A 147 18.88 -11.10 -26.30
C LEU A 147 20.37 -11.44 -26.36
N GLY A 148 20.97 -11.96 -25.27
CA GLY A 148 22.37 -12.42 -25.27
C GLY A 148 23.42 -11.32 -25.35
N LEU A 149 23.09 -10.10 -24.93
CA LEU A 149 24.00 -8.94 -24.93
C LEU A 149 24.90 -8.88 -23.68
N ILE A 150 24.45 -9.50 -22.58
CA ILE A 150 25.15 -9.55 -21.28
C ILE A 150 25.31 -11.02 -20.84
N PRO A 151 26.52 -11.49 -20.50
CA PRO A 151 26.72 -12.84 -19.99
C PRO A 151 25.95 -13.14 -18.69
N GLY A 152 25.41 -14.36 -18.60
CA GLY A 152 24.76 -14.91 -17.41
C GLY A 152 23.27 -15.22 -17.57
N THR A 153 22.74 -15.92 -16.56
CA THR A 153 21.34 -16.37 -16.49
C THR A 153 20.55 -15.61 -15.41
N VAL A 154 19.34 -15.20 -15.77
CA VAL A 154 18.33 -14.63 -14.86
C VAL A 154 17.62 -15.76 -14.12
N GLY A 155 18.21 -16.18 -12.99
CA GLY A 155 17.71 -17.27 -12.15
C GLY A 155 16.77 -16.82 -11.04
N ARG A 156 16.04 -17.75 -10.41
CA ARG A 156 15.09 -17.42 -9.32
C ARG A 156 15.80 -17.14 -8.00
N PHE A 157 15.31 -16.17 -7.21
CA PHE A 157 15.76 -16.02 -5.81
C PHE A 157 15.56 -17.32 -5.02
N ASP A 158 16.55 -17.65 -4.20
CA ASP A 158 16.45 -18.73 -3.23
C ASP A 158 15.62 -18.27 -2.00
N SER A 159 14.63 -19.09 -1.63
CA SER A 159 13.81 -18.91 -0.43
C SER A 159 14.22 -19.82 0.73
N SER A 160 15.20 -20.72 0.54
CA SER A 160 15.64 -21.70 1.55
C SER A 160 16.12 -21.03 2.85
N ASN A 161 16.76 -19.87 2.73
CA ASN A 161 17.28 -19.06 3.83
C ASN A 161 16.21 -18.15 4.50
N GLY A 162 14.92 -18.43 4.29
CA GLY A 162 13.80 -17.71 4.91
C GLY A 162 13.45 -16.36 4.26
N PHE A 163 14.06 -16.03 3.12
CA PHE A 163 13.69 -14.86 2.33
C PHE A 163 12.37 -15.11 1.59
N ARG A 164 11.56 -14.06 1.45
CA ARG A 164 10.26 -14.16 0.78
C ARG A 164 10.43 -13.91 -0.71
N VAL A 165 9.91 -14.78 -1.55
CA VAL A 165 10.04 -14.62 -3.01
C VAL A 165 8.65 -14.70 -3.65
N PRO A 166 8.18 -13.68 -4.38
CA PRO A 166 8.92 -12.53 -4.93
C PRO A 166 9.50 -11.53 -3.92
N HIS A 167 10.63 -10.91 -4.29
CA HIS A 167 11.16 -9.71 -3.65
C HIS A 167 10.23 -8.54 -3.98
N ILE A 168 9.30 -8.24 -3.06
CA ILE A 168 8.35 -7.13 -3.16
C ILE A 168 8.67 -6.08 -2.11
N GLY A 169 9.04 -4.88 -2.55
CA GLY A 169 9.16 -3.72 -1.69
C GLY A 169 10.35 -2.83 -2.03
N TRP A 170 10.88 -2.21 -1.00
CA TRP A 170 11.72 -1.02 -1.16
C TRP A 170 13.12 -1.28 -0.59
N ASN A 171 14.11 -1.47 -1.46
CA ASN A 171 15.47 -1.89 -1.08
C ASN A 171 16.52 -0.85 -1.53
N ALA A 172 17.70 -0.85 -0.88
CA ALA A 172 18.72 0.19 -1.05
C ALA A 172 19.82 -0.24 -2.04
N LEU A 173 20.27 0.69 -2.88
CA LEU A 173 21.27 0.44 -3.90
C LEU A 173 22.71 0.54 -3.35
N GLN A 174 23.58 -0.36 -3.84
CA GLN A 174 25.02 -0.29 -3.71
C GLN A 174 25.59 0.14 -5.07
N ILE A 175 25.77 1.45 -5.21
CA ILE A 175 26.13 2.10 -6.48
C ILE A 175 27.66 2.05 -6.68
N THR A 176 28.10 1.72 -7.90
CA THR A 176 29.53 1.71 -8.26
C THR A 176 30.01 3.13 -8.60
N LYS A 177 31.32 3.34 -8.74
CA LYS A 177 31.85 4.64 -9.21
C LYS A 177 31.60 4.74 -10.72
N ASP A 178 31.04 5.87 -11.16
CA ASP A 178 30.62 6.15 -12.55
C ASP A 178 29.32 5.41 -12.96
N SER A 179 28.22 5.69 -12.26
CA SER A 179 26.92 5.05 -12.47
C SER A 179 26.00 5.81 -13.45
N GLY A 180 26.31 7.07 -13.76
CA GLY A 180 25.62 7.89 -14.75
C GLY A 180 24.25 8.33 -14.25
N ILE A 181 23.17 7.72 -14.75
CA ILE A 181 21.79 8.04 -14.33
C ILE A 181 21.54 7.81 -12.82
N LEU A 182 22.45 7.12 -12.12
CA LEU A 182 22.35 6.87 -10.68
C LEU A 182 23.27 7.75 -9.80
N ASP A 183 24.07 8.66 -10.36
CA ASP A 183 25.09 9.37 -9.57
C ASP A 183 24.48 10.28 -8.47
N ASP A 184 23.28 10.85 -8.71
CA ASP A 184 22.51 11.63 -7.74
C ASP A 184 21.61 10.77 -6.81
N VAL A 185 21.68 9.44 -6.90
CA VAL A 185 20.76 8.52 -6.17
C VAL A 185 21.23 8.20 -4.75
N GLY A 186 22.53 8.32 -4.48
CA GLY A 186 23.09 8.09 -3.15
C GLY A 186 22.63 6.75 -2.53
N ASN A 187 22.24 6.78 -1.25
CA ASN A 187 21.71 5.61 -0.54
C ASN A 187 20.17 5.57 -0.53
N HIS A 188 19.50 6.14 -1.53
CA HIS A 188 18.03 6.10 -1.58
C HIS A 188 17.52 4.69 -1.85
N HIS A 189 16.46 4.30 -1.14
CA HIS A 189 15.73 3.06 -1.44
C HIS A 189 14.91 3.24 -2.73
N VAL A 190 14.78 2.19 -3.54
CA VAL A 190 13.97 2.13 -4.79
C VAL A 190 13.05 0.90 -4.78
N TYR A 191 12.02 0.87 -5.64
CA TYR A 191 10.98 -0.18 -5.61
C TYR A 191 11.29 -1.37 -6.51
N PHE A 192 11.35 -2.56 -5.90
CA PHE A 192 11.57 -3.86 -6.55
C PHE A 192 10.31 -4.74 -6.42
N VAL A 193 10.02 -5.51 -7.48
CA VAL A 193 8.86 -6.42 -7.54
C VAL A 193 9.17 -7.58 -8.50
N HIS A 194 9.95 -8.57 -8.06
CA HIS A 194 10.47 -9.63 -8.93
C HIS A 194 10.79 -10.95 -8.21
N SER A 195 10.59 -12.09 -8.89
CA SER A 195 11.00 -13.42 -8.42
C SER A 195 12.37 -13.86 -8.94
N TYR A 196 12.81 -13.28 -10.06
CA TYR A 196 14.03 -13.64 -10.79
C TYR A 196 15.00 -12.44 -10.84
N ARG A 197 16.30 -12.72 -10.86
CA ARG A 197 17.37 -11.72 -10.83
C ARG A 197 18.64 -12.21 -11.52
N ALA A 198 19.38 -11.29 -12.12
CA ALA A 198 20.73 -11.56 -12.61
C ALA A 198 21.75 -11.43 -11.47
N MET A 199 22.72 -12.35 -11.43
CA MET A 199 23.80 -12.37 -10.45
C MET A 199 25.06 -11.70 -11.02
N PRO A 200 25.83 -10.95 -10.21
CA PRO A 200 27.11 -10.40 -10.62
C PRO A 200 28.16 -11.50 -10.82
N SER A 201 28.92 -11.44 -11.92
CA SER A 201 30.05 -12.31 -12.23
C SER A 201 31.20 -11.52 -12.83
N ASP A 202 32.38 -12.14 -12.99
CA ASP A 202 33.51 -11.52 -13.68
C ASP A 202 33.16 -11.22 -15.15
N ASP A 203 32.45 -12.13 -15.83
CA ASP A 203 32.05 -12.01 -17.25
C ASP A 203 31.08 -10.85 -17.53
N ASN A 204 30.28 -10.43 -16.54
CA ASN A 204 29.36 -9.28 -16.66
C ASN A 204 29.81 -8.05 -15.84
N SER A 205 30.99 -8.09 -15.24
CA SER A 205 31.52 -7.03 -14.37
C SER A 205 31.57 -5.64 -15.01
N GLU A 206 31.94 -5.54 -16.31
CA GLU A 206 31.96 -4.27 -17.06
C GLU A 206 30.59 -3.59 -17.19
N TRP A 207 29.50 -4.35 -17.06
CA TRP A 207 28.15 -3.82 -17.20
C TRP A 207 27.56 -3.30 -15.88
N ILE A 208 28.11 -3.63 -14.71
CA ILE A 208 27.41 -3.42 -13.42
C ILE A 208 27.55 -1.98 -12.92
N SER A 209 26.42 -1.25 -12.86
CA SER A 209 26.36 0.11 -12.31
C SER A 209 25.82 0.18 -10.88
N SER A 210 25.02 -0.80 -10.45
CA SER A 210 24.69 -1.00 -9.03
C SER A 210 24.27 -2.42 -8.71
N THR A 211 24.45 -2.80 -7.45
CA THR A 211 23.96 -4.08 -6.88
C THR A 211 23.02 -3.81 -5.72
N CYS A 212 22.29 -4.84 -5.29
CA CYS A 212 21.45 -4.80 -4.11
C CYS A 212 21.49 -6.18 -3.41
N ASP A 213 21.35 -6.21 -2.08
CA ASP A 213 21.34 -7.45 -1.31
C ASP A 213 19.89 -7.82 -0.93
N TYR A 214 19.48 -9.04 -1.26
CA TYR A 214 18.22 -9.65 -0.82
C TYR A 214 18.39 -11.17 -0.66
N GLY A 215 19.01 -11.56 0.45
CA GLY A 215 19.56 -12.91 0.64
C GLY A 215 20.86 -13.06 -0.14
N ASP A 216 20.74 -13.06 -1.47
CA ASP A 216 21.84 -12.98 -2.41
C ASP A 216 22.12 -11.52 -2.82
N LYS A 217 23.35 -11.25 -3.26
CA LYS A 217 23.68 -10.03 -4.00
C LYS A 217 23.27 -10.17 -5.46
N PHE A 218 22.46 -9.25 -5.97
CA PHE A 218 22.01 -9.25 -7.35
C PHE A 218 22.29 -7.92 -8.06
N ILE A 219 22.28 -7.95 -9.40
CA ILE A 219 22.46 -6.77 -10.25
C ILE A 219 21.18 -5.92 -10.17
N ALA A 220 21.29 -4.71 -9.63
CA ALA A 220 20.18 -3.78 -9.51
C ALA A 220 20.10 -2.80 -10.68
N SER A 221 21.22 -2.53 -11.34
CA SER A 221 21.29 -1.80 -12.61
C SER A 221 22.56 -2.12 -13.40
N ILE A 222 22.47 -1.92 -14.72
CA ILE A 222 23.59 -1.99 -15.65
C ILE A 222 23.84 -0.64 -16.34
N ARG A 223 25.06 -0.47 -16.85
CA ARG A 223 25.48 0.62 -17.72
C ARG A 223 26.61 0.15 -18.64
N ARG A 224 26.52 0.47 -19.93
CA ARG A 224 27.67 0.46 -20.86
C ARG A 224 27.46 1.56 -21.89
N GLY A 225 28.35 2.56 -21.93
CA GLY A 225 28.16 3.76 -22.75
C GLY A 225 26.84 4.49 -22.42
N ASN A 226 25.96 4.61 -23.41
CA ASN A 226 24.62 5.18 -23.34
C ASN A 226 23.51 4.13 -23.07
N VAL A 227 23.88 2.85 -22.95
CA VAL A 227 22.96 1.76 -22.64
C VAL A 227 22.83 1.64 -21.12
N HIS A 228 21.64 1.88 -20.60
CA HIS A 228 21.31 1.72 -19.19
C HIS A 228 20.14 0.73 -19.03
N ALA A 229 20.12 0.00 -17.92
CA ALA A 229 18.90 -0.67 -17.48
C ALA A 229 18.85 -0.80 -15.96
N VAL A 230 17.64 -0.91 -15.41
CA VAL A 230 17.37 -0.99 -13.97
C VAL A 230 16.42 -2.15 -13.65
N GLN A 231 16.69 -2.90 -12.59
CA GLN A 231 15.83 -4.00 -12.13
C GLN A 231 14.65 -3.48 -11.28
N PHE A 232 14.81 -2.32 -10.66
CA PHE A 232 13.75 -1.60 -9.95
C PHE A 232 12.87 -0.80 -10.93
N HIS A 233 11.70 -0.39 -10.46
CA HIS A 233 10.76 0.47 -11.20
C HIS A 233 10.93 1.94 -10.79
N PRO A 234 11.61 2.79 -11.57
CA PRO A 234 11.78 4.21 -11.24
C PRO A 234 10.44 4.96 -11.21
N GLU A 235 9.49 4.60 -12.08
CA GLU A 235 8.13 5.13 -12.15
C GLU A 235 7.24 4.71 -10.96
N LYS A 236 7.69 3.72 -10.17
CA LYS A 236 7.07 3.30 -8.91
C LYS A 236 7.90 3.66 -7.68
N SER A 237 9.00 4.39 -7.86
CA SER A 237 9.93 4.70 -6.78
C SER A 237 9.62 6.00 -6.02
N GLY A 238 8.58 6.73 -6.42
CA GLY A 238 8.08 7.93 -5.76
C GLY A 238 8.71 9.23 -6.25
N GLY A 239 8.91 10.17 -5.32
CA GLY A 239 9.48 11.50 -5.58
C GLY A 239 10.51 11.87 -4.51
N LYS A 240 11.42 12.80 -4.83
CA LYS A 240 12.51 13.26 -3.94
C LYS A 240 12.03 13.55 -2.51
N GLN A 241 12.42 12.69 -1.57
CA GLN A 241 12.33 13.00 -0.14
C GLN A 241 13.70 13.46 0.36
N LYS A 242 13.74 14.45 1.26
CA LYS A 242 15.00 14.97 1.81
C LYS A 242 15.82 13.83 2.43
N PRO A 243 17.16 13.82 2.26
CA PRO A 243 18.00 12.78 2.83
C PRO A 243 17.85 12.75 4.36
N GLY A 244 17.42 11.61 4.89
CA GLY A 244 17.65 11.26 6.29
C GLY A 244 18.98 10.52 6.40
N GLU A 245 19.78 10.80 7.41
CA GLU A 245 21.14 10.25 7.62
C GLU A 245 21.14 8.77 8.08
N VAL A 246 20.25 7.94 7.55
CA VAL A 246 20.20 6.51 7.84
C VAL A 246 20.83 5.75 6.70
N LYS A 247 21.97 5.09 6.95
CA LYS A 247 22.54 4.08 6.05
C LYS A 247 21.59 2.88 5.96
N ALA A 248 20.66 2.96 5.02
CA ALA A 248 19.76 1.86 4.70
C ALA A 248 20.55 0.68 4.10
N SER A 249 20.49 -0.48 4.78
CA SER A 249 21.15 -1.72 4.37
C SER A 249 20.17 -2.90 4.25
N LYS A 250 18.86 -2.64 4.36
CA LYS A 250 17.81 -3.66 4.41
C LYS A 250 16.53 -3.18 3.71
N LEU A 251 15.75 -4.15 3.24
CA LEU A 251 14.37 -3.98 2.76
C LEU A 251 13.52 -3.23 3.79
N ALA A 252 12.90 -2.13 3.38
CA ALA A 252 12.04 -1.34 4.23
C ALA A 252 10.69 -2.04 4.48
N LYS A 253 10.20 -2.02 5.73
CA LYS A 253 8.85 -2.49 6.08
C LYS A 253 7.80 -1.61 5.39
N ARG A 254 6.92 -2.22 4.60
CA ARG A 254 5.89 -1.55 3.78
C ARG A 254 4.68 -1.12 4.60
N VAL A 255 4.28 0.16 4.50
CA VAL A 255 2.98 0.66 4.97
C VAL A 255 2.05 0.90 3.78
N ILE A 256 0.99 0.10 3.69
CA ILE A 256 0.01 0.15 2.58
C ILE A 256 -1.22 0.94 3.03
N ALA A 257 -1.61 1.93 2.24
CA ALA A 257 -2.84 2.69 2.49
C ALA A 257 -3.98 2.13 1.62
N CYS A 258 -5.11 1.79 2.24
CA CYS A 258 -6.23 1.15 1.57
C CYS A 258 -7.48 2.05 1.54
N LEU A 259 -8.31 1.90 0.50
CA LEU A 259 -9.61 2.54 0.39
C LEU A 259 -10.69 1.65 -0.24
N ASP A 260 -11.87 1.67 0.37
CA ASP A 260 -13.09 1.01 -0.10
C ASP A 260 -13.79 1.91 -1.15
N VAL A 261 -13.89 1.45 -2.40
CA VAL A 261 -14.56 2.17 -3.49
C VAL A 261 -15.96 1.61 -3.73
N ARG A 262 -16.99 2.47 -3.59
CA ARG A 262 -18.40 2.14 -3.85
C ARG A 262 -19.04 3.15 -4.80
N ALA A 263 -20.13 2.73 -5.45
CA ALA A 263 -21.11 3.67 -5.98
C ALA A 263 -22.00 4.19 -4.84
N ASN A 264 -22.28 5.49 -4.80
CA ASN A 264 -23.33 6.07 -3.96
C ASN A 264 -24.72 5.88 -4.61
N ASP A 265 -25.79 6.34 -3.94
CA ASP A 265 -27.16 6.23 -4.48
C ASP A 265 -27.40 7.09 -5.75
N LYS A 266 -26.43 7.93 -6.17
CA LYS A 266 -26.42 8.71 -7.43
C LYS A 266 -25.57 8.07 -8.54
N GLY A 267 -24.89 6.96 -8.25
CA GLY A 267 -23.95 6.29 -9.16
C GLY A 267 -22.51 6.82 -9.13
N ASP A 268 -22.21 7.88 -8.38
CA ASP A 268 -20.84 8.41 -8.26
C ASP A 268 -19.94 7.45 -7.49
N LEU A 269 -18.68 7.35 -7.89
CA LEU A 269 -17.68 6.63 -7.10
C LEU A 269 -17.20 7.45 -5.90
N VAL A 270 -17.43 6.90 -4.71
CA VAL A 270 -17.08 7.47 -3.41
C VAL A 270 -16.23 6.50 -2.60
N VAL A 271 -15.37 7.06 -1.74
CA VAL A 271 -14.70 6.28 -0.69
C VAL A 271 -15.65 6.14 0.48
N THR A 272 -15.76 4.94 1.04
CA THR A 272 -16.65 4.65 2.18
C THR A 272 -15.89 4.01 3.33
N LYS A 273 -16.49 3.95 4.53
CA LYS A 273 -16.04 3.04 5.60
C LYS A 273 -17.20 2.12 5.95
N GLY A 274 -17.03 0.82 5.75
CA GLY A 274 -17.90 -0.19 6.33
C GLY A 274 -17.59 -0.40 7.82
N ASP A 275 -18.61 -0.31 8.67
CA ASP A 275 -18.61 -0.95 9.99
C ASP A 275 -19.38 -2.27 9.83
N GLN A 276 -18.71 -3.42 9.89
CA GLN A 276 -19.31 -4.73 9.55
C GLN A 276 -20.04 -4.76 8.18
N TYR A 277 -19.44 -4.11 7.18
CA TYR A 277 -19.99 -3.88 5.83
C TYR A 277 -21.23 -2.96 5.75
N ASP A 278 -21.76 -2.45 6.87
CA ASP A 278 -22.73 -1.34 6.85
C ASP A 278 -22.01 -0.01 6.59
N VAL A 279 -22.45 0.69 5.55
CA VAL A 279 -21.87 1.94 5.03
C VAL A 279 -22.83 3.11 5.05
N ARG A 280 -24.06 2.91 5.54
CA ARG A 280 -25.05 3.98 5.58
C ARG A 280 -24.91 4.81 6.87
N GLU A 281 -25.34 6.05 6.80
CA GLU A 281 -25.50 6.89 7.98
C GLU A 281 -26.79 6.54 8.71
N HIS A 282 -26.75 6.47 10.05
CA HIS A 282 -27.97 6.36 10.87
C HIS A 282 -28.65 7.74 11.03
N THR A 283 -28.83 8.43 9.91
CA THR A 283 -29.61 9.67 9.76
C THR A 283 -30.96 9.33 9.11
N ASN A 284 -31.91 10.26 9.09
CA ASN A 284 -33.24 10.02 8.51
C ASN A 284 -33.21 9.71 6.99
N GLU A 285 -32.12 10.05 6.32
CA GLU A 285 -31.95 9.94 4.87
C GLU A 285 -31.16 8.68 4.46
N ASN A 286 -30.49 8.01 5.41
CA ASN A 286 -29.84 6.71 5.25
C ASN A 286 -28.81 6.66 4.09
N GLU A 287 -28.17 7.79 3.77
CA GLU A 287 -27.21 7.92 2.66
C GLU A 287 -25.89 7.15 2.90
N VAL A 288 -25.18 6.83 1.82
CA VAL A 288 -23.84 6.20 1.88
C VAL A 288 -22.78 7.20 2.37
N ARG A 289 -22.05 6.85 3.45
CA ARG A 289 -20.96 7.67 4.02
C ARG A 289 -19.86 7.97 2.99
N ASN A 290 -19.77 9.23 2.55
CA ASN A 290 -18.80 9.68 1.56
C ASN A 290 -17.57 10.32 2.23
N LEU A 291 -16.41 9.65 2.13
CA LEU A 291 -15.12 10.09 2.67
C LEU A 291 -14.26 10.86 1.65
N GLY A 292 -14.80 11.14 0.46
CA GLY A 292 -14.12 11.82 -0.63
C GLY A 292 -14.05 10.97 -1.90
N LYS A 293 -13.46 11.55 -2.96
CA LYS A 293 -13.24 10.84 -4.23
C LYS A 293 -12.03 9.90 -4.12
N PRO A 294 -12.09 8.69 -4.69
CA PRO A 294 -10.98 7.72 -4.64
C PRO A 294 -9.63 8.26 -5.12
N VAL A 295 -9.63 9.02 -6.23
CA VAL A 295 -8.42 9.58 -6.84
C VAL A 295 -7.74 10.61 -5.93
N ASP A 296 -8.52 11.55 -5.40
CA ASP A 296 -8.00 12.63 -4.53
C ASP A 296 -7.39 12.04 -3.24
N LEU A 297 -8.05 11.04 -2.65
CA LEU A 297 -7.58 10.37 -1.45
C LEU A 297 -6.31 9.53 -1.71
N ALA A 298 -6.25 8.78 -2.81
CA ALA A 298 -5.04 8.05 -3.21
C ALA A 298 -3.85 9.00 -3.43
N GLY A 299 -4.10 10.16 -4.07
CA GLY A 299 -3.11 11.23 -4.21
C GLY A 299 -2.66 11.82 -2.87
N GLN A 300 -3.54 11.91 -1.87
CA GLN A 300 -3.19 12.34 -0.52
C GLN A 300 -2.34 11.28 0.20
N TYR A 301 -2.73 10.01 0.15
CA TYR A 301 -1.96 8.90 0.74
C TYR A 301 -0.53 8.82 0.19
N TYR A 302 -0.35 9.03 -1.13
CA TYR A 302 0.97 9.12 -1.74
C TYR A 302 1.81 10.28 -1.16
N LYS A 303 1.24 11.50 -1.06
CA LYS A 303 1.91 12.68 -0.48
C LYS A 303 2.28 12.48 0.99
N ASP A 304 1.41 11.81 1.74
CA ASP A 304 1.62 11.44 3.14
C ASP A 304 2.67 10.34 3.32
N GLY A 305 3.05 9.67 2.23
CA GLY A 305 4.17 8.73 2.16
C GLY A 305 3.79 7.26 2.19
N ALA A 306 2.58 6.88 1.76
CA ALA A 306 2.21 5.49 1.57
C ALA A 306 3.18 4.78 0.62
N ASP A 307 3.60 3.55 0.99
CA ASP A 307 4.54 2.74 0.22
C ASP A 307 3.86 1.94 -0.90
N GLU A 308 2.52 1.90 -0.89
CA GLU A 308 1.59 1.34 -1.87
C GLU A 308 0.18 1.87 -1.57
N VAL A 309 -0.68 2.01 -2.59
CA VAL A 309 -2.11 2.29 -2.42
C VAL A 309 -2.94 1.11 -2.92
N SER A 310 -3.85 0.61 -2.09
CA SER A 310 -4.77 -0.48 -2.42
C SER A 310 -6.22 0.00 -2.54
N PHE A 311 -6.90 -0.43 -3.59
CA PHE A 311 -8.30 -0.14 -3.87
C PHE A 311 -9.13 -1.41 -3.73
N LEU A 312 -10.06 -1.44 -2.77
CA LEU A 312 -11.06 -2.48 -2.69
C LEU A 312 -12.28 -2.06 -3.50
N ASN A 313 -12.35 -2.56 -4.72
CA ASN A 313 -13.48 -2.40 -5.63
C ASN A 313 -14.63 -3.30 -5.19
N ILE A 314 -15.50 -2.72 -4.36
CA ILE A 314 -16.71 -3.34 -3.83
C ILE A 314 -17.96 -2.78 -4.50
N THR A 315 -17.79 -2.25 -5.73
CA THR A 315 -18.89 -1.82 -6.59
C THR A 315 -19.65 -3.04 -7.14
N GLY A 316 -20.96 -2.88 -7.31
CA GLY A 316 -21.84 -3.93 -7.83
C GLY A 316 -21.89 -4.01 -9.36
N PHE A 317 -20.90 -3.48 -10.08
CA PHE A 317 -20.93 -3.40 -11.55
C PHE A 317 -20.73 -4.78 -12.19
N ARG A 318 -21.81 -5.55 -12.28
CA ARG A 318 -21.84 -6.88 -12.92
C ARG A 318 -22.28 -6.84 -14.39
N ASP A 319 -22.96 -5.76 -14.78
CA ASP A 319 -23.69 -5.68 -16.06
C ASP A 319 -23.07 -4.69 -17.07
N PHE A 320 -21.91 -4.11 -16.74
CA PHE A 320 -21.16 -3.18 -17.59
C PHE A 320 -20.17 -3.93 -18.50
N PRO A 321 -19.99 -3.52 -19.77
CA PRO A 321 -18.86 -3.95 -20.58
C PRO A 321 -17.53 -3.64 -19.89
N LEU A 322 -16.53 -4.51 -20.05
CA LEU A 322 -15.27 -4.43 -19.29
C LEU A 322 -14.59 -3.04 -19.40
N GLY A 323 -14.54 -2.45 -20.60
CA GLY A 323 -13.89 -1.16 -20.84
C GLY A 323 -14.57 0.06 -20.20
N ASP A 324 -15.85 -0.08 -19.82
CA ASP A 324 -16.67 0.98 -19.24
C ASP A 324 -16.69 0.94 -17.70
N LEU A 325 -16.05 -0.05 -17.08
CA LEU A 325 -15.98 -0.17 -15.62
C LEU A 325 -15.40 1.12 -14.98
N PRO A 326 -16.17 1.85 -14.15
CA PRO A 326 -15.72 3.11 -13.57
C PRO A 326 -14.43 3.00 -12.72
N MET A 327 -14.14 1.81 -12.18
CA MET A 327 -12.91 1.53 -11.44
C MET A 327 -11.64 1.65 -12.31
N LEU A 328 -11.73 1.37 -13.61
CA LEU A 328 -10.63 1.57 -14.56
C LEU A 328 -10.28 3.05 -14.68
N GLN A 329 -11.30 3.92 -14.72
CA GLN A 329 -11.08 5.37 -14.75
C GLN A 329 -10.42 5.87 -13.45
N VAL A 330 -10.80 5.33 -12.28
CA VAL A 330 -10.12 5.64 -11.01
C VAL A 330 -8.62 5.33 -11.07
N LEU A 331 -8.23 4.18 -11.61
CA LEU A 331 -6.82 3.82 -11.78
C LEU A 331 -6.12 4.71 -12.82
N ARG A 332 -6.81 5.01 -13.94
CA ARG A 332 -6.27 5.85 -15.03
C ARG A 332 -5.93 7.25 -14.55
N TYR A 333 -6.80 7.88 -13.74
CA TYR A 333 -6.55 9.19 -13.13
C TYR A 333 -5.61 9.14 -11.92
N THR A 334 -5.66 8.08 -11.11
CA THR A 334 -4.73 7.93 -9.96
C THR A 334 -3.28 7.84 -10.44
N SER A 335 -3.01 6.99 -11.44
CA SER A 335 -1.68 6.73 -11.98
C SER A 335 -1.03 7.94 -12.67
N GLU A 336 -1.76 9.03 -12.92
CA GLU A 336 -1.21 10.29 -13.46
C GLU A 336 -0.40 11.07 -12.41
N ASN A 337 -0.70 10.87 -11.12
CA ASN A 337 -0.13 11.66 -10.02
C ASN A 337 0.41 10.82 -8.85
N VAL A 338 0.26 9.49 -8.91
CA VAL A 338 0.70 8.54 -7.86
C VAL A 338 1.76 7.59 -8.41
N PHE A 339 3.02 7.85 -8.06
CA PHE A 339 4.20 7.12 -8.51
C PHE A 339 4.68 6.07 -7.50
N VAL A 340 3.73 5.34 -6.91
CA VAL A 340 3.95 4.15 -6.07
C VAL A 340 3.05 3.01 -6.57
N PRO A 341 3.25 1.76 -6.12
CA PRO A 341 2.41 0.64 -6.52
C PRO A 341 0.93 0.87 -6.22
N LEU A 342 0.08 0.47 -7.17
CA LEU A 342 -1.38 0.47 -7.08
C LEU A 342 -1.88 -0.98 -7.12
N THR A 343 -2.58 -1.40 -6.07
CA THR A 343 -3.23 -2.72 -6.00
C THR A 343 -4.74 -2.56 -6.16
N VAL A 344 -5.41 -3.42 -6.93
CA VAL A 344 -6.87 -3.42 -7.06
C VAL A 344 -7.47 -4.79 -6.75
N GLY A 345 -8.39 -4.86 -5.81
CA GLY A 345 -9.11 -6.07 -5.42
C GLY A 345 -10.60 -5.98 -5.69
N GLY A 346 -11.24 -7.10 -6.05
CA GLY A 346 -12.68 -7.17 -6.27
C GLY A 346 -13.11 -6.98 -7.73
N GLY A 347 -13.93 -7.90 -8.22
CA GLY A 347 -14.40 -7.96 -9.61
C GLY A 347 -13.48 -8.70 -10.59
N ILE A 348 -12.26 -9.08 -10.18
CA ILE A 348 -11.36 -9.89 -11.02
C ILE A 348 -11.78 -11.36 -10.95
N ARG A 349 -12.51 -11.81 -11.98
CA ARG A 349 -13.04 -13.17 -12.18
C ARG A 349 -13.54 -13.31 -13.62
N ASP A 350 -13.84 -14.53 -14.03
CA ASP A 350 -14.59 -14.78 -15.26
C ASP A 350 -16.01 -14.20 -15.15
N PHE A 351 -16.49 -13.53 -16.20
CA PHE A 351 -17.87 -13.06 -16.29
C PHE A 351 -18.35 -12.90 -17.74
N THR A 352 -19.66 -12.87 -17.93
CA THR A 352 -20.31 -12.50 -19.18
C THR A 352 -21.07 -11.19 -18.96
N ASP A 353 -20.91 -10.22 -19.84
CA ASP A 353 -21.60 -8.93 -19.74
C ASP A 353 -23.05 -8.97 -20.25
N SER A 354 -23.75 -7.84 -20.15
CA SER A 354 -25.14 -7.68 -20.61
C SER A 354 -25.32 -7.80 -22.13
N THR A 355 -24.23 -7.75 -22.92
CA THR A 355 -24.24 -7.97 -24.38
C THR A 355 -24.05 -9.44 -24.75
N GLY A 356 -23.77 -10.30 -23.77
CA GLY A 356 -23.45 -11.71 -23.97
C GLY A 356 -21.96 -11.97 -24.26
N ARG A 357 -21.09 -10.96 -24.17
CA ARG A 357 -19.65 -11.14 -24.34
C ARG A 357 -19.04 -11.76 -23.08
N TYR A 358 -18.38 -12.89 -23.25
CA TYR A 358 -17.55 -13.52 -22.23
C TYR A 358 -16.21 -12.78 -22.08
N TYR A 359 -15.76 -12.65 -20.84
CA TYR A 359 -14.45 -12.16 -20.45
C TYR A 359 -13.81 -13.14 -19.46
N SER A 360 -12.59 -13.59 -19.77
CA SER A 360 -11.76 -14.33 -18.84
C SER A 360 -11.19 -13.43 -17.75
N SER A 361 -10.95 -13.97 -16.56
CA SER A 361 -10.25 -13.32 -15.45
C SER A 361 -8.89 -12.76 -15.86
N LEU A 362 -8.20 -13.42 -16.81
CA LEU A 362 -6.98 -12.90 -17.43
C LEU A 362 -7.22 -11.62 -18.24
N GLU A 363 -8.24 -11.54 -19.09
CA GLU A 363 -8.61 -10.31 -19.82
C GLU A 363 -8.99 -9.19 -18.84
N VAL A 364 -9.76 -9.51 -17.80
CA VAL A 364 -10.17 -8.55 -16.76
C VAL A 364 -8.94 -7.98 -16.05
N ALA A 365 -8.03 -8.84 -15.59
CA ALA A 365 -6.77 -8.42 -14.99
C ALA A 365 -5.90 -7.59 -15.94
N SER A 366 -5.80 -8.01 -17.22
CA SER A 366 -5.07 -7.28 -18.27
C SER A 366 -5.56 -5.84 -18.41
N GLU A 367 -6.88 -5.63 -18.44
CA GLU A 367 -7.45 -4.29 -18.54
C GLU A 367 -7.22 -3.45 -17.27
N TYR A 368 -7.25 -4.06 -16.08
CA TYR A 368 -6.86 -3.40 -14.83
C TYR A 368 -5.38 -2.97 -14.85
N PHE A 369 -4.46 -3.82 -15.33
CA PHE A 369 -3.04 -3.48 -15.48
C PHE A 369 -2.83 -2.35 -16.49
N ARG A 370 -3.42 -2.44 -17.69
CA ARG A 370 -3.33 -1.37 -18.71
C ARG A 370 -3.97 -0.05 -18.25
N SER A 371 -4.93 -0.11 -17.33
CA SER A 371 -5.56 1.06 -16.71
C SER A 371 -4.75 1.67 -15.55
N GLY A 372 -3.70 1.01 -15.06
CA GLY A 372 -2.75 1.59 -14.11
C GLY A 372 -2.51 0.80 -12.83
N ALA A 373 -3.20 -0.33 -12.60
CA ALA A 373 -2.85 -1.24 -11.50
C ALA A 373 -1.49 -1.92 -11.75
N ASP A 374 -0.75 -2.22 -10.70
CA ASP A 374 0.48 -3.01 -10.74
C ASP A 374 0.25 -4.44 -10.22
N LYS A 375 -0.76 -4.62 -9.37
CA LYS A 375 -1.17 -5.91 -8.81
C LYS A 375 -2.68 -6.00 -8.72
N ILE A 376 -3.20 -7.22 -8.85
CA ILE A 376 -4.61 -7.54 -8.60
C ILE A 376 -4.76 -8.34 -7.31
N SER A 377 -5.91 -8.22 -6.65
CA SER A 377 -6.26 -9.01 -5.47
C SER A 377 -7.48 -9.89 -5.71
N ILE A 378 -7.29 -11.20 -5.58
CA ILE A 378 -8.30 -12.24 -5.78
C ILE A 378 -8.81 -12.73 -4.42
N GLY A 379 -10.13 -12.76 -4.25
CA GLY A 379 -10.82 -13.21 -3.03
C GLY A 379 -11.46 -14.58 -3.21
N SER A 380 -12.80 -14.64 -3.30
CA SER A 380 -13.57 -15.90 -3.37
C SER A 380 -13.04 -16.94 -4.35
N ASP A 381 -12.60 -16.52 -5.54
CA ASP A 381 -12.13 -17.42 -6.60
C ASP A 381 -10.86 -18.19 -6.19
N ALA A 382 -9.97 -17.57 -5.41
CA ALA A 382 -8.79 -18.23 -4.86
C ALA A 382 -9.16 -19.32 -3.84
N VAL A 383 -10.28 -19.17 -3.12
CA VAL A 383 -10.78 -20.18 -2.19
C VAL A 383 -11.32 -21.39 -2.95
N TYR A 384 -12.09 -21.19 -4.01
CA TYR A 384 -12.60 -22.28 -4.84
C TYR A 384 -11.47 -23.00 -5.58
N ALA A 385 -10.49 -22.25 -6.12
CA ALA A 385 -9.28 -22.80 -6.73
C ALA A 385 -8.47 -23.66 -5.74
N ALA A 386 -8.32 -23.20 -4.49
CA ALA A 386 -7.62 -23.94 -3.45
C ALA A 386 -8.37 -25.19 -2.98
N GLU A 387 -9.69 -25.12 -2.80
CA GLU A 387 -10.52 -26.29 -2.46
C GLU A 387 -10.37 -27.39 -3.54
N GLU A 388 -10.44 -27.02 -4.82
CA GLU A 388 -10.28 -27.96 -5.94
C GLU A 388 -8.85 -28.51 -6.05
N TYR A 389 -7.84 -27.66 -5.84
CA TYR A 389 -6.45 -28.09 -5.82
C TYR A 389 -6.15 -29.07 -4.67
N LEU A 390 -6.61 -28.78 -3.45
CA LEU A 390 -6.45 -29.68 -2.29
C LEU A 390 -7.21 -31.00 -2.47
N ARG A 391 -8.35 -30.99 -3.17
CA ARG A 391 -9.15 -32.17 -3.48
C ARG A 391 -8.50 -33.08 -4.54
N THR A 392 -7.78 -32.50 -5.50
CA THR A 392 -7.26 -33.23 -6.69
C THR A 392 -5.76 -33.43 -6.70
N GLY A 393 -4.99 -32.56 -6.04
CA GLY A 393 -3.54 -32.44 -6.18
C GLY A 393 -3.07 -31.84 -7.51
N VAL A 394 -3.99 -31.38 -8.38
CA VAL A 394 -3.66 -31.02 -9.78
C VAL A 394 -3.77 -29.52 -10.02
N LYS A 395 -2.67 -28.93 -10.52
CA LYS A 395 -2.65 -27.58 -11.09
C LYS A 395 -3.32 -27.62 -12.47
N THR A 396 -4.50 -27.04 -12.60
CA THR A 396 -5.35 -27.11 -13.80
C THR A 396 -4.85 -26.27 -14.98
N GLY A 397 -4.03 -25.26 -14.69
CA GLY A 397 -3.63 -24.21 -15.62
C GLY A 397 -4.78 -23.26 -16.03
N LYS A 398 -5.94 -23.33 -15.36
CA LYS A 398 -7.17 -22.63 -15.76
C LYS A 398 -7.73 -21.69 -14.69
N THR A 399 -7.29 -21.78 -13.44
CA THR A 399 -7.74 -20.84 -12.41
C THR A 399 -7.18 -19.44 -12.67
N SER A 400 -7.85 -18.40 -12.16
CA SER A 400 -7.40 -17.01 -12.31
C SER A 400 -5.96 -16.82 -11.81
N LEU A 401 -5.61 -17.42 -10.68
CA LEU A 401 -4.26 -17.47 -10.11
C LEU A 401 -3.24 -17.99 -11.16
N GLU A 402 -3.46 -19.20 -11.68
CA GLU A 402 -2.53 -19.88 -12.59
C GLU A 402 -2.42 -19.23 -13.97
N GLN A 403 -3.48 -18.56 -14.44
CA GLN A 403 -3.48 -17.86 -15.72
C GLN A 403 -2.75 -16.53 -15.62
N ILE A 404 -3.04 -15.75 -14.57
CA ILE A 404 -2.52 -14.39 -14.41
C ILE A 404 -1.05 -14.44 -13.98
N ALA A 405 -0.68 -15.35 -13.07
CA ALA A 405 0.71 -15.57 -12.68
C ALA A 405 1.59 -16.04 -13.86
N ARG A 406 1.05 -16.81 -14.81
CA ARG A 406 1.80 -17.27 -15.99
C ARG A 406 2.18 -16.14 -16.95
N VAL A 407 1.32 -15.12 -17.08
CA VAL A 407 1.54 -13.99 -17.99
C VAL A 407 2.29 -12.86 -17.30
N TYR A 408 1.90 -12.52 -16.07
CA TYR A 408 2.38 -11.35 -15.34
C TYR A 408 3.37 -11.64 -14.21
N GLY A 409 3.66 -12.93 -13.96
CA GLY A 409 4.46 -13.42 -12.84
C GLY A 409 3.67 -13.41 -11.52
N ASN A 410 4.07 -14.25 -10.57
CA ASN A 410 3.43 -14.36 -9.24
C ASN A 410 3.29 -12.99 -8.56
N GLN A 411 4.28 -12.10 -8.72
CA GLN A 411 4.30 -10.76 -8.13
C GLN A 411 3.10 -9.87 -8.48
N ALA A 412 2.37 -10.16 -9.56
CA ALA A 412 1.17 -9.46 -9.95
C ALA A 412 -0.11 -9.95 -9.25
N VAL A 413 -0.05 -11.10 -8.57
CA VAL A 413 -1.18 -11.83 -7.98
C VAL A 413 -1.13 -11.77 -6.46
N VAL A 414 -2.02 -10.98 -5.87
CA VAL A 414 -2.29 -10.93 -4.43
C VAL A 414 -3.52 -11.80 -4.12
N VAL A 415 -3.52 -12.55 -3.02
CA VAL A 415 -4.72 -13.25 -2.54
C VAL A 415 -5.24 -12.64 -1.25
N SER A 416 -6.49 -12.19 -1.27
CA SER A 416 -7.20 -11.70 -0.09
C SER A 416 -7.81 -12.88 0.66
N ILE A 417 -7.26 -13.18 1.84
CA ILE A 417 -7.79 -14.20 2.75
C ILE A 417 -8.61 -13.49 3.82
N ASP A 418 -9.89 -13.88 3.93
CA ASP A 418 -10.86 -13.34 4.89
C ASP A 418 -11.24 -14.40 5.94
N PRO A 419 -10.42 -14.62 6.99
CA PRO A 419 -10.63 -15.65 7.98
C PRO A 419 -11.43 -15.16 9.19
N ARG A 420 -12.10 -16.11 9.86
CA ARG A 420 -12.73 -15.97 11.17
C ARG A 420 -12.14 -17.00 12.13
N ARG A 421 -11.82 -16.59 13.35
CA ARG A 421 -11.26 -17.47 14.39
C ARG A 421 -12.34 -18.43 14.91
N VAL A 422 -12.01 -19.72 15.00
CA VAL A 422 -12.85 -20.79 15.55
C VAL A 422 -12.07 -21.51 16.65
N TYR A 423 -12.50 -21.33 17.90
CA TYR A 423 -11.87 -21.96 19.07
C TYR A 423 -12.20 -23.46 19.14
N VAL A 424 -11.24 -24.25 19.62
CA VAL A 424 -11.36 -25.70 19.86
C VAL A 424 -10.69 -26.08 21.18
N LYS A 425 -11.13 -27.17 21.82
CA LYS A 425 -10.60 -27.58 23.13
C LYS A 425 -9.32 -28.36 22.97
N ASP A 426 -9.33 -29.35 22.08
CA ASP A 426 -8.18 -30.14 21.70
C ASP A 426 -7.76 -29.76 20.27
N PRO A 427 -6.46 -29.57 19.97
CA PRO A 427 -6.00 -29.30 18.61
C PRO A 427 -6.32 -30.43 17.61
N ASN A 428 -6.67 -31.64 18.09
CA ASN A 428 -7.09 -32.78 17.29
C ASN A 428 -8.62 -32.86 17.06
N ASP A 429 -9.42 -31.95 17.63
CA ASP A 429 -10.88 -31.88 17.41
C ASP A 429 -11.23 -31.58 15.93
N VAL A 430 -10.26 -31.06 15.16
CA VAL A 430 -10.38 -30.72 13.74
C VAL A 430 -9.16 -31.19 12.95
N LEU A 431 -9.37 -31.54 11.67
CA LEU A 431 -8.28 -31.91 10.75
C LEU A 431 -7.48 -30.70 10.21
N LEU A 432 -7.99 -29.48 10.43
CA LEU A 432 -7.41 -28.23 9.94
C LEU A 432 -6.35 -27.70 10.92
N LYS A 433 -5.36 -26.98 10.41
CA LYS A 433 -4.24 -26.49 11.21
C LYS A 433 -4.71 -25.55 12.33
N THR A 434 -4.56 -26.03 13.55
CA THR A 434 -4.76 -25.26 14.78
C THR A 434 -3.48 -24.55 15.22
N VAL A 435 -3.65 -23.46 15.97
CA VAL A 435 -2.59 -22.73 16.68
C VAL A 435 -3.01 -22.53 18.14
N ARG A 436 -2.05 -22.51 19.06
CA ARG A 436 -2.31 -22.07 20.44
C ARG A 436 -2.50 -20.56 20.45
N VAL A 437 -3.59 -20.07 21.02
CA VAL A 437 -3.94 -18.64 21.00
C VAL A 437 -3.27 -17.87 22.13
N SER A 438 -2.88 -16.62 21.88
CA SER A 438 -2.33 -15.73 22.93
C SER A 438 -3.40 -15.25 23.92
N ASN A 439 -4.67 -15.26 23.50
CA ASN A 439 -5.83 -14.93 24.33
C ASN A 439 -6.79 -16.11 24.32
N LEU A 440 -7.14 -16.64 25.49
CA LEU A 440 -8.05 -17.78 25.64
C LEU A 440 -9.43 -17.51 25.03
N GLY A 441 -10.05 -18.59 24.54
CA GLY A 441 -11.43 -18.56 24.06
C GLY A 441 -12.46 -18.28 25.18
N PRO A 442 -13.72 -17.99 24.81
CA PRO A 442 -14.77 -17.61 25.75
C PRO A 442 -15.04 -18.63 26.86
N ASN A 443 -14.72 -19.91 26.65
CA ASN A 443 -14.88 -21.01 27.60
C ASN A 443 -13.53 -21.56 28.11
N GLY A 444 -12.43 -20.80 27.92
CA GLY A 444 -11.08 -21.21 28.30
C GLY A 444 -10.33 -22.04 27.24
N GLU A 445 -10.79 -22.05 25.98
CA GLU A 445 -10.12 -22.76 24.89
C GLU A 445 -8.71 -22.21 24.64
N GLU A 446 -7.69 -23.07 24.66
CA GLU A 446 -6.29 -22.70 24.40
C GLU A 446 -5.92 -22.72 22.91
N TYR A 447 -6.78 -23.28 22.05
CA TYR A 447 -6.50 -23.51 20.65
C TYR A 447 -7.57 -22.89 19.74
N ALA A 448 -7.17 -22.49 18.55
CA ALA A 448 -8.08 -22.08 17.49
C ALA A 448 -7.55 -22.47 16.11
N TRP A 449 -8.45 -22.63 15.16
CA TRP A 449 -8.16 -22.56 13.72
C TRP A 449 -8.87 -21.35 13.11
N TYR A 450 -8.62 -21.07 11.84
CA TYR A 450 -9.11 -19.88 11.16
C TYR A 450 -9.90 -20.25 9.93
N GLN A 451 -11.23 -20.23 10.03
CA GLN A 451 -12.12 -20.59 8.93
C GLN A 451 -12.11 -19.50 7.86
N CYS A 452 -11.76 -19.88 6.63
CA CYS A 452 -11.85 -18.97 5.49
C CYS A 452 -13.31 -18.69 5.12
N THR A 453 -13.54 -17.50 4.58
CA THR A 453 -14.84 -17.10 4.06
C THR A 453 -14.75 -16.67 2.62
N VAL A 454 -15.89 -16.68 1.94
CA VAL A 454 -16.09 -16.15 0.59
C VAL A 454 -17.23 -15.14 0.58
N ASN A 455 -17.44 -14.52 -0.57
CA ASN A 455 -18.51 -13.55 -0.79
C ASN A 455 -18.42 -12.34 0.16
N GLY A 456 -17.20 -11.95 0.56
CA GLY A 456 -16.91 -10.83 1.47
C GLY A 456 -17.38 -11.11 2.89
N GLY A 457 -16.76 -12.08 3.58
CA GLY A 457 -17.04 -12.40 4.98
C GLY A 457 -18.35 -13.16 5.28
N ARG A 458 -19.23 -13.35 4.28
CA ARG A 458 -20.63 -13.77 4.47
C ARG A 458 -20.83 -15.29 4.52
N GLU A 459 -20.02 -16.05 3.81
CA GLU A 459 -20.15 -17.52 3.69
C GLU A 459 -18.88 -18.18 4.19
N GLY A 460 -18.97 -19.01 5.23
CA GLY A 460 -17.85 -19.81 5.73
C GLY A 460 -17.61 -21.04 4.87
N ARG A 461 -16.33 -21.37 4.62
CA ARG A 461 -15.92 -22.52 3.79
C ARG A 461 -15.27 -23.62 4.64
N PRO A 462 -15.25 -24.88 4.18
CA PRO A 462 -14.61 -26.00 4.88
C PRO A 462 -13.08 -26.05 4.68
N ILE A 463 -12.42 -24.88 4.73
CA ILE A 463 -10.98 -24.72 4.53
C ILE A 463 -10.43 -23.71 5.54
N GLY A 464 -9.26 -23.99 6.11
CA GLY A 464 -8.57 -23.09 7.03
C GLY A 464 -7.65 -22.11 6.31
N ALA A 465 -7.30 -21.01 6.98
CA ALA A 465 -6.41 -19.98 6.44
C ALA A 465 -5.01 -20.51 6.11
N TYR A 466 -4.53 -21.50 6.87
CA TYR A 466 -3.25 -22.17 6.64
C TYR A 466 -3.30 -23.00 5.36
N GLU A 467 -4.30 -23.85 5.21
CA GLU A 467 -4.50 -24.71 4.04
C GLU A 467 -4.69 -23.88 2.77
N LEU A 468 -5.50 -22.82 2.87
CA LEU A 468 -5.69 -21.86 1.78
C LEU A 468 -4.37 -21.17 1.41
N ALA A 469 -3.62 -20.65 2.39
CA ALA A 469 -2.35 -19.95 2.14
C ALA A 469 -1.32 -20.85 1.44
N LYS A 470 -1.19 -22.12 1.84
CA LYS A 470 -0.32 -23.10 1.17
C LYS A 470 -0.80 -23.42 -0.26
N ALA A 471 -2.11 -23.61 -0.45
CA ALA A 471 -2.68 -23.94 -1.75
C ALA A 471 -2.52 -22.79 -2.77
N VAL A 472 -2.77 -21.54 -2.37
CA VAL A 472 -2.69 -20.40 -3.31
C VAL A 472 -1.25 -20.01 -3.66
N GLU A 473 -0.30 -20.22 -2.75
CA GLU A 473 1.13 -20.15 -3.03
C GLU A 473 1.51 -21.11 -4.17
N GLU A 474 1.08 -22.37 -4.08
CA GLU A 474 1.29 -23.36 -5.14
C GLU A 474 0.60 -23.00 -6.47
N LEU A 475 -0.58 -22.38 -6.42
CA LEU A 475 -1.35 -21.97 -7.60
C LEU A 475 -0.84 -20.67 -8.27
N GLY A 476 0.19 -20.04 -7.72
CA GLY A 476 0.86 -18.89 -8.36
C GLY A 476 0.65 -17.53 -7.68
N ALA A 477 0.08 -17.47 -6.48
CA ALA A 477 0.08 -16.23 -5.70
C ALA A 477 1.51 -15.76 -5.41
N GLY A 478 1.74 -14.44 -5.37
CA GLY A 478 3.02 -13.83 -5.00
C GLY A 478 2.96 -12.93 -3.77
N GLU A 479 1.77 -12.66 -3.22
CA GLU A 479 1.59 -11.96 -1.95
C GLU A 479 0.24 -12.35 -1.33
N ILE A 480 0.18 -12.49 0.00
CA ILE A 480 -1.08 -12.73 0.72
C ILE A 480 -1.51 -11.44 1.43
N LEU A 481 -2.70 -10.95 1.11
CA LEU A 481 -3.42 -9.96 1.90
C LEU A 481 -4.22 -10.69 2.98
N LEU A 482 -3.72 -10.71 4.20
CA LEU A 482 -4.30 -11.46 5.32
C LEU A 482 -5.15 -10.53 6.19
N ASN A 483 -6.46 -10.51 5.94
CA ASN A 483 -7.43 -9.81 6.76
C ASN A 483 -7.75 -10.62 8.02
N CYS A 484 -8.57 -10.06 8.91
CA CYS A 484 -9.12 -10.75 10.08
C CYS A 484 -10.50 -10.18 10.43
N ILE A 485 -11.55 -10.95 10.16
CA ILE A 485 -12.95 -10.53 10.33
C ILE A 485 -13.24 -10.11 11.79
N ASP A 486 -12.63 -10.79 12.77
CA ASP A 486 -12.83 -10.53 14.20
C ASP A 486 -12.12 -9.25 14.70
N CYS A 487 -11.11 -8.79 13.96
CA CYS A 487 -10.34 -7.57 14.24
C CYS A 487 -10.85 -6.34 13.48
N ASP A 488 -11.56 -6.51 12.35
CA ASP A 488 -12.26 -5.41 11.68
C ASP A 488 -13.49 -4.89 12.44
N VAL A 489 -13.94 -5.61 13.47
CA VAL A 489 -15.03 -5.15 14.34
C VAL A 489 -14.56 -4.06 15.29
N TRP A 490 -14.84 -2.81 14.90
CA TRP A 490 -15.09 -1.72 15.84
C TRP A 490 -16.24 -2.14 16.77
N LYS A 491 -15.92 -2.58 18.00
CA LYS A 491 -16.94 -2.69 19.04
C LYS A 491 -17.43 -1.27 19.32
N LEU A 492 -18.65 -0.98 18.86
CA LEU A 492 -19.47 0.13 19.33
C LEU A 492 -19.68 -0.07 20.84
N LEU A 493 -18.75 0.46 21.63
CA LEU A 493 -18.92 0.60 23.07
C LEU A 493 -20.10 1.56 23.26
N ILE A 494 -21.23 0.95 23.65
CA ILE A 494 -22.43 1.51 24.27
C ILE A 494 -22.56 3.03 24.04
N PRO A 495 -23.48 3.51 23.17
CA PRO A 495 -23.55 4.92 22.81
C PRO A 495 -23.58 5.79 24.07
N LEU A 496 -22.78 6.86 24.08
CA LEU A 496 -22.48 7.67 25.27
C LEU A 496 -23.73 8.02 26.09
N ASN A 497 -24.89 8.23 25.46
CA ASN A 497 -26.19 8.43 26.11
C ASN A 497 -26.57 7.35 27.15
N LYS A 498 -26.18 6.08 26.95
CA LYS A 498 -26.41 4.99 27.93
C LYS A 498 -25.42 5.03 29.10
N ILE A 499 -24.16 5.40 28.85
CA ILE A 499 -23.17 5.64 29.92
C ILE A 499 -23.55 6.89 30.72
N TYR A 500 -23.98 7.96 30.03
CA TYR A 500 -24.52 9.17 30.63
C TYR A 500 -25.78 8.88 31.45
N ALA A 501 -26.70 8.04 30.96
CA ALA A 501 -27.87 7.61 31.74
C ALA A 501 -27.51 6.77 32.98
N LEU A 502 -26.44 5.96 32.93
CA LEU A 502 -25.93 5.22 34.09
C LEU A 502 -25.23 6.16 35.09
N TYR A 503 -24.41 7.08 34.61
CA TYR A 503 -23.67 8.05 35.44
C TYR A 503 -24.61 9.07 36.10
N VAL A 504 -25.62 9.56 35.35
CA VAL A 504 -26.70 10.40 35.88
C VAL A 504 -27.58 9.62 36.85
N ARG A 505 -27.87 8.33 36.62
CA ARG A 505 -28.53 7.49 37.62
C ARG A 505 -27.71 7.36 38.90
N GLN A 506 -26.40 7.15 38.79
CA GLN A 506 -25.51 7.06 39.96
C GLN A 506 -25.49 8.38 40.75
N LEU A 507 -25.26 9.52 40.09
CA LEU A 507 -25.36 10.84 40.74
C LEU A 507 -26.75 11.11 41.33
N SER A 508 -27.83 10.63 40.70
CA SER A 508 -29.20 10.80 41.23
C SER A 508 -29.46 9.96 42.47
N ILE A 509 -28.79 8.80 42.60
CA ILE A 509 -28.84 7.94 43.78
C ILE A 509 -28.03 8.58 44.91
N ASP A 510 -26.81 9.04 44.63
CA ASP A 510 -25.93 9.66 45.63
C ASP A 510 -26.49 11.01 46.14
N LEU A 511 -27.17 11.80 45.28
CA LEU A 511 -27.89 13.01 45.68
C LEU A 511 -29.19 12.72 46.47
N CYS A 512 -29.83 11.56 46.27
CA CYS A 512 -31.00 11.16 47.08
C CYS A 512 -30.64 10.71 48.50
N TYR A 513 -29.38 10.41 48.79
CA TYR A 513 -28.91 9.98 50.11
C TYR A 513 -28.30 11.11 50.97
N SER A 514 -28.37 12.37 50.51
CA SER A 514 -27.91 13.54 51.26
C SER A 514 -29.08 14.35 51.82
N ASP A 515 -29.35 14.22 53.12
CA ASP A 515 -30.40 14.94 53.88
C ASP A 515 -30.18 16.48 54.00
N ARG A 516 -29.36 17.10 53.15
CA ARG A 516 -28.94 18.51 53.29
C ARG A 516 -28.92 19.29 51.97
N LEU A 517 -30.07 19.52 51.36
CA LEU A 517 -30.23 20.57 50.33
C LEU A 517 -31.62 21.22 50.42
N ARG A 518 -31.66 22.51 50.80
CA ARG A 518 -32.88 23.35 50.71
C ARG A 518 -32.83 24.14 49.40
N ILE A 519 -33.83 23.96 48.55
CA ILE A 519 -34.03 24.83 47.37
C ILE A 519 -34.80 26.08 47.82
N VAL A 520 -34.23 27.25 47.57
CA VAL A 520 -34.90 28.55 47.73
C VAL A 520 -34.99 29.21 46.35
N SER A 521 -36.18 29.65 45.97
CA SER A 521 -36.42 30.46 44.78
C SER A 521 -37.16 31.73 45.17
N THR A 522 -36.72 32.87 44.64
CA THR A 522 -37.22 34.21 44.99
C THR A 522 -37.92 34.90 43.83
N ASN A 523 -38.89 35.72 44.20
CA ASN A 523 -39.64 36.73 43.45
C ASN A 523 -41.00 36.38 42.81
N ARG A 524 -41.95 37.23 43.22
CA ARG A 524 -43.35 37.41 42.84
C ARG A 524 -43.41 37.93 41.37
N SER A 525 -44.50 37.80 40.61
CA SER A 525 -45.84 38.29 40.97
C SER A 525 -46.94 37.75 40.05
N PHE A 526 -48.04 37.24 40.61
CA PHE A 526 -49.46 37.53 40.24
C PHE A 526 -50.41 36.69 41.13
N VAL A 527 -51.52 37.29 41.58
CA VAL A 527 -52.51 36.75 42.56
C VAL A 527 -53.85 37.48 42.33
N PRO A 528 -55.06 36.93 42.57
CA PRO A 528 -55.51 35.52 42.68
C PRO A 528 -56.70 35.17 41.74
N LYS A 529 -57.13 33.90 41.75
CA LYS A 529 -58.55 33.54 42.01
C LYS A 529 -58.66 32.15 42.65
N THR A 530 -59.59 32.03 43.60
CA THR A 530 -59.95 30.87 44.46
C THR A 530 -60.55 29.69 43.66
N THR A 531 -60.55 28.41 44.03
CA THR A 531 -60.45 27.66 45.33
C THR A 531 -59.50 26.44 45.20
N GLY A 532 -59.26 25.50 46.15
CA GLY A 532 -59.56 25.38 47.59
C GLY A 532 -59.82 23.92 48.06
N LEU A 533 -59.26 23.51 49.22
CA LEU A 533 -59.30 22.15 49.86
C LEU A 533 -58.54 21.04 49.08
N LEU A 534 -57.94 19.98 49.66
CA LEU A 534 -57.76 19.52 51.05
C LEU A 534 -56.38 18.83 51.22
N TRP A 535 -55.93 18.59 52.46
CA TRP A 535 -54.66 17.91 52.80
C TRP A 535 -54.89 16.43 53.15
N SER A 536 -54.12 15.49 52.59
CA SER A 536 -53.79 14.22 53.26
C SER A 536 -52.56 13.54 52.66
N ARG A 537 -51.82 12.80 53.49
CA ARG A 537 -50.64 12.01 53.12
C ARG A 537 -51.04 10.55 52.93
N THR A 538 -50.60 9.92 51.84
CA THR A 538 -50.18 8.50 51.84
C THR A 538 -49.30 8.21 50.64
N ALA A 539 -48.07 7.76 50.88
CA ALA A 539 -47.23 7.18 49.84
C ALA A 539 -47.60 5.70 49.66
N ARG A 540 -47.80 5.26 48.41
CA ARG A 540 -47.56 3.87 47.99
C ARG A 540 -47.36 3.79 46.47
N GLN A 541 -46.35 3.00 46.12
CA GLN A 541 -45.98 2.45 44.81
C GLN A 541 -46.84 2.82 43.59
N LEU A 542 -46.18 3.34 42.54
CA LEU A 542 -46.62 3.10 41.16
C LEU A 542 -45.51 2.47 40.34
N SER A 543 -45.81 1.27 39.85
CA SER A 543 -45.03 0.52 38.86
C SER A 543 -45.03 1.27 37.53
N ILE A 544 -43.87 1.36 36.88
CA ILE A 544 -43.78 1.95 35.53
C ILE A 544 -44.22 0.89 34.51
N GLY A 545 -45.50 0.94 34.13
CA GLY A 545 -46.02 0.26 32.95
C GLY A 545 -45.67 1.04 31.68
N LEU A 546 -45.15 0.35 30.67
CA LEU A 546 -44.93 0.91 29.33
C LEU A 546 -46.27 1.03 28.58
N CYS A 547 -46.60 2.21 28.09
CA CYS A 547 -47.63 2.41 27.07
C CYS A 547 -47.02 3.07 25.83
N TYR A 548 -46.99 2.33 24.73
CA TYR A 548 -46.84 2.89 23.39
C TYR A 548 -48.15 3.57 22.97
N SER A 549 -48.06 4.65 22.19
CA SER A 549 -49.19 5.23 21.46
C SER A 549 -48.70 5.83 20.15
N ASP A 550 -49.44 5.55 19.08
CA ASP A 550 -49.09 5.94 17.71
C ASP A 550 -49.23 7.46 17.43
N ARG A 551 -48.58 7.90 16.35
CA ARG A 551 -48.53 9.28 15.83
C ARG A 551 -49.91 9.74 15.29
N PRO A 552 -50.11 10.99 14.77
CA PRO A 552 -49.20 12.15 14.68
C PRO A 552 -49.82 13.53 15.08
N ARG A 553 -48.98 14.53 15.40
CA ARG A 553 -49.00 15.91 14.82
C ARG A 553 -47.94 16.86 15.43
N THR A 554 -47.13 17.42 14.55
CA THR A 554 -46.44 18.74 14.59
C THR A 554 -46.23 19.46 15.94
N ALA A 555 -44.97 19.57 16.36
CA ALA A 555 -44.48 20.67 17.22
C ALA A 555 -43.33 21.40 16.51
N ARG A 556 -43.44 22.73 16.34
CA ARG A 556 -42.39 23.57 15.74
C ARG A 556 -41.38 23.98 16.82
N LEU A 557 -40.09 23.87 16.51
CA LEU A 557 -39.04 24.61 17.24
C LEU A 557 -39.11 26.09 16.86
N ILE A 558 -39.16 26.96 17.87
CA ILE A 558 -39.06 28.42 17.69
C ILE A 558 -37.58 28.80 17.97
N PRO A 559 -36.86 29.40 17.01
CA PRO A 559 -35.50 29.88 17.26
C PRO A 559 -35.55 31.23 18.00
N ILE A 560 -34.92 31.30 19.17
CA ILE A 560 -34.62 32.57 19.84
C ILE A 560 -33.35 33.15 19.20
N GLY A 561 -33.52 34.07 18.25
CA GLY A 561 -32.41 34.84 17.69
C GLY A 561 -31.99 35.97 18.65
N LEU A 562 -30.72 36.02 19.04
CA LEU A 562 -30.14 37.21 19.67
C LEU A 562 -29.86 38.27 18.59
N VAL A 563 -30.51 39.42 18.71
CA VAL A 563 -30.24 40.61 17.88
C VAL A 563 -29.10 41.40 18.52
N TYR A 564 -28.00 41.58 17.78
CA TYR A 564 -26.93 42.50 18.19
C TYR A 564 -27.29 43.95 17.80
N SER A 565 -27.20 44.87 18.76
CA SER A 565 -27.25 46.31 18.51
C SER A 565 -25.82 46.86 18.35
N THR A 566 -25.55 47.59 17.26
CA THR A 566 -24.24 48.18 16.98
C THR A 566 -24.28 49.71 17.09
N ARG A 567 -23.47 50.27 17.99
CA ARG A 567 -23.04 51.68 17.94
C ARG A 567 -21.57 51.83 18.33
N SER A 568 -20.76 52.18 17.33
CA SER A 568 -19.50 52.93 17.39
C SER A 568 -18.45 52.60 18.48
N ALA A 569 -17.32 51.98 18.06
CA ALA A 569 -15.97 52.54 18.32
C ALA A 569 -14.86 51.88 17.46
N ARG A 570 -13.84 52.69 17.18
CA ARG A 570 -12.64 52.57 16.32
C ARG A 570 -11.79 51.27 16.34
N MET A 571 -11.01 51.11 15.25
CA MET A 571 -9.93 50.13 15.02
C MET A 571 -8.85 50.07 16.12
N PHE A 572 -8.30 48.87 16.35
CA PHE A 572 -6.85 48.59 16.50
C PHE A 572 -6.56 47.13 16.06
N ALA A 573 -5.29 46.78 15.80
CA ALA A 573 -4.91 45.56 15.06
C ALA A 573 -4.03 44.58 15.86
N PHE A 574 -4.34 43.26 15.77
CA PHE A 574 -3.55 42.03 16.05
C PHE A 574 -2.74 41.92 17.39
N PRO A 575 -2.31 40.71 17.87
CA PRO A 575 -2.45 39.35 17.32
C PRO A 575 -3.03 38.29 18.30
N SER A 576 -3.26 37.08 17.76
CA SER A 576 -3.21 35.74 18.42
C SER A 576 -3.69 35.56 19.88
N SER A 577 -4.86 34.94 20.07
CA SER A 577 -5.17 34.02 21.19
C SER A 577 -6.39 33.15 20.87
N PHE A 578 -6.36 31.86 21.21
CA PHE A 578 -7.55 31.00 21.16
C PHE A 578 -8.51 31.40 22.29
N VAL A 579 -9.75 31.73 21.95
CA VAL A 579 -10.83 31.94 22.93
C VAL A 579 -11.63 30.65 23.07
N PHE A 580 -11.47 29.96 24.21
CA PHE A 580 -12.37 28.88 24.59
C PHE A 580 -13.74 29.44 25.01
N PRO A 581 -14.86 28.74 24.75
CA PRO A 581 -16.14 29.10 25.33
C PRO A 581 -16.11 28.91 26.85
N PRO A 582 -16.86 29.71 27.63
CA PRO A 582 -16.85 29.61 29.09
C PRO A 582 -17.38 28.25 29.58
N HIS A 583 -16.64 27.59 30.47
CA HIS A 583 -17.08 26.35 31.09
C HIS A 583 -18.33 26.56 31.95
N PRO A 584 -19.31 25.62 31.94
CA PRO A 584 -20.42 25.67 32.87
C PRO A 584 -19.93 25.49 34.32
N LEU A 585 -20.39 26.37 35.19
CA LEU A 585 -20.15 26.32 36.65
C LEU A 585 -21.39 25.78 37.35
N ILE A 586 -21.19 25.00 38.41
CA ILE A 586 -22.25 24.57 39.32
C ILE A 586 -21.96 25.18 40.70
N LEU A 587 -23.03 25.52 41.41
CA LEU A 587 -23.00 26.14 42.73
C LEU A 587 -23.22 25.05 43.79
N VAL A 588 -22.21 24.82 44.64
CA VAL A 588 -22.27 23.88 45.77
C VAL A 588 -21.92 24.65 47.03
N ASP A 589 -22.77 24.56 48.06
CA ASP A 589 -22.65 25.27 49.34
C ASP A 589 -22.25 26.76 49.22
N GLY A 590 -22.88 27.47 48.28
CA GLY A 590 -22.70 28.90 48.10
C GLY A 590 -21.39 29.31 47.40
N ARG A 591 -20.61 28.37 46.86
CA ARG A 591 -19.38 28.67 46.08
C ARG A 591 -19.47 28.11 44.67
N LEU A 592 -18.89 28.84 43.71
CA LEU A 592 -18.76 28.42 42.32
C LEU A 592 -17.55 27.49 42.19
N ALA A 593 -17.75 26.29 41.65
CA ALA A 593 -16.67 25.33 41.37
C ALA A 593 -16.60 25.00 39.86
N PRO A 594 -15.39 24.95 39.26
CA PRO A 594 -15.20 24.56 37.86
C PRO A 594 -15.42 23.05 37.67
N ILE A 595 -16.21 22.67 36.67
CA ILE A 595 -16.35 21.27 36.26
C ILE A 595 -15.07 20.84 35.52
N CYS A 596 -14.29 19.96 36.15
CA CYS A 596 -13.08 19.42 35.54
C CYS A 596 -13.42 18.35 34.49
N LEU A 597 -13.66 18.79 33.25
CA LEU A 597 -14.01 17.92 32.10
C LEU A 597 -12.81 17.13 31.53
N TRP A 598 -11.62 17.22 32.13
CA TRP A 598 -10.40 16.56 31.64
C TRP A 598 -10.55 15.03 31.41
N PRO A 599 -11.26 14.25 32.26
CA PRO A 599 -11.44 12.81 32.04
C PRO A 599 -12.19 12.47 30.75
N LEU A 600 -13.08 13.35 30.27
CA LEU A 600 -13.95 13.08 29.11
C LEU A 600 -13.22 13.23 27.77
N PHE A 601 -12.25 14.14 27.68
CA PHE A 601 -11.38 14.24 26.50
C PHE A 601 -10.46 13.02 26.36
N SER A 602 -9.93 12.51 27.47
CA SER A 602 -9.17 11.25 27.49
C SER A 602 -10.04 10.04 27.15
N LEU A 603 -11.31 10.02 27.57
CA LEU A 603 -12.21 8.88 27.29
C LEU A 603 -12.53 8.73 25.80
N ASN A 604 -12.80 9.83 25.08
CA ASN A 604 -13.03 9.77 23.63
C ASN A 604 -11.80 9.23 22.85
N ALA A 605 -10.58 9.54 23.29
CA ALA A 605 -9.35 9.03 22.68
C ALA A 605 -9.09 7.52 22.95
N VAL A 606 -9.75 6.95 23.96
CA VAL A 606 -9.66 5.51 24.32
C VAL A 606 -10.78 4.69 23.65
N LEU A 607 -11.92 5.31 23.33
CA LEU A 607 -13.10 4.63 22.78
C LEU A 607 -13.05 4.38 21.25
N SER A 608 -12.05 4.92 20.54
CA SER A 608 -11.91 4.79 19.08
C SER A 608 -10.58 4.17 18.62
N GLN A 609 -9.96 3.31 19.42
CA GLN A 609 -8.76 2.56 19.02
C GLN A 609 -9.10 1.14 18.54
N GLY A 610 -8.52 0.74 17.40
CA GLY A 610 -8.62 -0.63 16.89
C GLY A 610 -7.92 -1.61 17.84
N LYS A 611 -8.25 -2.91 17.79
CA LYS A 611 -7.69 -3.90 18.73
C LYS A 611 -6.22 -4.27 18.48
N GLY A 612 -5.62 -3.76 17.39
CA GLY A 612 -4.39 -4.33 16.84
C GLY A 612 -4.69 -5.39 15.79
N PHE A 613 -3.63 -5.85 15.13
CA PHE A 613 -3.70 -6.96 14.17
C PHE A 613 -3.79 -8.30 14.92
N ASP A 614 -4.35 -9.35 14.29
CA ASP A 614 -4.33 -10.71 14.86
C ASP A 614 -2.92 -11.31 14.71
N VAL A 615 -2.09 -11.12 15.74
CA VAL A 615 -0.70 -11.59 15.78
C VAL A 615 -0.61 -13.12 15.70
N ASP A 616 -1.56 -13.86 16.28
CA ASP A 616 -1.56 -15.33 16.25
C ASP A 616 -1.77 -15.83 14.81
N LEU A 617 -2.77 -15.27 14.11
CA LEU A 617 -3.07 -15.55 12.71
C LEU A 617 -1.91 -15.17 11.79
N ILE A 618 -1.39 -13.94 11.93
CA ILE A 618 -0.35 -13.44 11.04
C ILE A 618 0.95 -14.21 11.23
N LYS A 619 1.28 -14.62 12.46
CA LYS A 619 2.40 -15.52 12.73
C LYS A 619 2.16 -16.90 12.11
N LEU A 620 0.99 -17.51 12.30
CA LEU A 620 0.64 -18.81 11.72
C LEU A 620 0.84 -18.85 10.20
N ILE A 621 0.41 -17.82 9.48
CA ILE A 621 0.52 -17.78 8.01
C ILE A 621 1.92 -17.35 7.56
N SER A 622 2.50 -16.30 8.13
CA SER A 622 3.84 -15.83 7.72
C SER A 622 4.96 -16.82 8.06
N ASP A 623 4.78 -17.72 9.02
CA ASP A 623 5.72 -18.81 9.27
C ASP A 623 5.52 -20.02 8.32
N ALA A 624 4.40 -20.09 7.58
CA ALA A 624 4.02 -21.25 6.77
C ALA A 624 4.28 -21.12 5.25
N VAL A 625 4.21 -19.90 4.70
CA VAL A 625 4.41 -19.62 3.27
C VAL A 625 5.77 -18.99 2.99
N SER A 626 6.34 -19.23 1.82
CA SER A 626 7.53 -18.55 1.30
C SER A 626 7.22 -17.21 0.60
N ILE A 627 5.97 -16.95 0.23
CA ILE A 627 5.56 -15.64 -0.34
C ILE A 627 5.35 -14.55 0.73
N PRO A 628 5.52 -13.26 0.39
CA PRO A 628 5.20 -12.13 1.28
C PRO A 628 3.78 -12.16 1.86
N VAL A 629 3.65 -11.75 3.14
CA VAL A 629 2.36 -11.61 3.83
C VAL A 629 2.16 -10.16 4.28
N ILE A 630 1.02 -9.58 3.91
CA ILE A 630 0.52 -8.28 4.36
C ILE A 630 -0.39 -8.52 5.56
N ALA A 631 -0.06 -7.93 6.70
CA ALA A 631 -0.95 -7.83 7.85
C ALA A 631 -2.07 -6.82 7.58
N SER A 632 -3.33 -7.22 7.70
CA SER A 632 -4.51 -6.36 7.53
C SER A 632 -5.51 -6.55 8.68
N SER A 633 -6.50 -5.67 8.74
CA SER A 633 -7.56 -5.59 9.75
C SER A 633 -7.10 -5.20 11.18
N GLY A 634 -7.89 -4.35 11.86
CA GLY A 634 -7.67 -3.97 13.27
C GLY A 634 -6.62 -2.89 13.57
N ALA A 635 -5.89 -2.38 12.57
CA ALA A 635 -4.98 -1.25 12.72
C ALA A 635 -5.69 0.02 13.24
N GLY A 636 -5.14 0.62 14.30
CA GLY A 636 -5.78 1.74 15.03
C GLY A 636 -4.82 2.72 15.70
N ALA A 637 -3.55 2.35 15.89
CA ALA A 637 -2.48 3.23 16.34
C ALA A 637 -1.14 2.82 15.68
N PRO A 638 -0.14 3.72 15.58
CA PRO A 638 1.20 3.38 15.09
C PRO A 638 1.89 2.25 15.86
N ALA A 639 1.52 2.05 17.13
CA ALA A 639 2.00 0.94 17.95
C ALA A 639 1.66 -0.43 17.35
N HIS A 640 0.52 -0.60 16.70
CA HIS A 640 0.10 -1.90 16.14
C HIS A 640 0.98 -2.31 14.95
N PHE A 641 1.47 -1.34 14.16
CA PHE A 641 2.45 -1.58 13.10
C PHE A 641 3.79 -2.04 13.69
N SER A 642 4.25 -1.38 14.76
CA SER A 642 5.49 -1.76 15.44
C SER A 642 5.37 -3.15 16.07
N GLU A 643 4.23 -3.46 16.68
CA GLU A 643 3.93 -4.77 17.26
C GLU A 643 3.95 -5.89 16.21
N VAL A 644 3.20 -5.74 15.11
CA VAL A 644 3.10 -6.82 14.11
C VAL A 644 4.43 -7.08 13.42
N PHE A 645 5.22 -6.04 13.12
CA PHE A 645 6.55 -6.19 12.51
C PHE A 645 7.61 -6.77 13.47
N ASN A 646 7.42 -6.65 14.79
CA ASN A 646 8.35 -7.19 15.78
C ASN A 646 7.96 -8.60 16.25
N LYS A 647 6.67 -8.96 16.25
CA LYS A 647 6.16 -10.26 16.72
C LYS A 647 5.96 -11.30 15.61
N THR A 648 5.92 -10.88 14.34
CA THR A 648 5.61 -11.75 13.20
C THR A 648 6.58 -11.54 12.04
N ASN A 649 6.55 -12.44 11.07
CA ASN A 649 7.31 -12.32 9.83
C ASN A 649 6.56 -11.55 8.72
N ALA A 650 5.60 -10.69 9.07
CA ALA A 650 4.88 -9.85 8.10
C ALA A 650 5.85 -8.95 7.29
N SER A 651 5.68 -8.97 5.96
CA SER A 651 6.46 -8.17 5.00
C SER A 651 5.93 -6.73 4.91
N ALA A 652 4.61 -6.58 5.07
CA ALA A 652 3.90 -5.31 5.00
C ALA A 652 2.76 -5.26 6.02
N ALA A 653 2.25 -4.06 6.29
CA ALA A 653 1.04 -3.85 7.06
C ALA A 653 0.15 -2.82 6.36
N LEU A 654 -1.14 -3.12 6.28
CA LEU A 654 -2.17 -2.34 5.60
C LEU A 654 -3.11 -1.70 6.61
N ALA A 655 -3.54 -0.47 6.34
CA ALA A 655 -4.67 0.13 7.03
C ALA A 655 -5.52 1.01 6.12
N ALA A 656 -6.80 1.14 6.49
CA ALA A 656 -7.77 2.04 5.87
C ALA A 656 -8.27 3.06 6.90
N GLY A 657 -9.07 2.61 7.86
CA GLY A 657 -9.82 3.47 8.81
C GLY A 657 -9.00 4.55 9.53
N ILE A 658 -7.80 4.21 10.02
CA ILE A 658 -6.91 5.15 10.75
C ILE A 658 -6.42 6.30 9.87
N PHE A 659 -6.24 6.05 8.57
CA PHE A 659 -5.77 7.02 7.59
C PHE A 659 -6.93 7.95 7.16
N HIS A 660 -8.10 7.40 6.84
CA HIS A 660 -9.29 8.20 6.47
C HIS A 660 -9.66 9.27 7.49
N ARG A 661 -9.54 8.97 8.80
CA ARG A 661 -10.02 9.85 9.88
C ARG A 661 -9.03 10.93 10.32
N LYS A 662 -7.80 10.94 9.78
CA LYS A 662 -6.69 11.83 10.19
C LYS A 662 -6.36 11.79 11.69
N GLU A 663 -6.77 10.73 12.39
CA GLU A 663 -6.55 10.53 13.84
C GLU A 663 -5.06 10.46 14.18
N VAL A 664 -4.23 10.00 13.23
CA VAL A 664 -2.79 10.22 13.24
C VAL A 664 -2.49 11.39 12.30
N LEU A 665 -2.20 12.56 12.88
CA LEU A 665 -1.95 13.83 12.17
C LEU A 665 -0.72 13.83 11.23
N THR A 666 -0.03 12.69 11.12
CA THR A 666 1.08 12.40 10.19
C THR A 666 0.95 10.97 9.67
N LEU A 667 -0.12 10.70 8.89
CA LEU A 667 -0.63 9.38 8.49
C LEU A 667 0.41 8.25 8.40
N VAL A 668 1.40 8.35 7.50
CA VAL A 668 2.46 7.33 7.34
C VAL A 668 3.78 7.79 7.98
N ARG A 669 4.12 9.09 7.89
CA ARG A 669 5.34 9.66 8.48
C ARG A 669 5.44 9.58 10.01
N GLY A 670 4.33 9.36 10.72
CA GLY A 670 4.31 9.14 12.17
C GLY A 670 4.53 7.68 12.59
N ILE A 671 4.36 6.72 11.66
CA ILE A 671 4.66 5.29 11.88
C ILE A 671 6.17 5.02 11.69
N ARG A 672 6.85 5.84 10.87
CA ARG A 672 8.25 5.68 10.47
C ARG A 672 9.34 5.97 11.54
N PRO A 673 9.21 6.94 12.48
CA PRO A 673 10.32 7.32 13.37
C PRO A 673 10.78 6.21 14.32
N PRO A 674 9.91 5.36 14.90
CA PRO A 674 10.34 4.19 15.68
C PRO A 674 10.95 3.05 14.82
N LEU A 675 10.79 3.09 13.50
CA LEU A 675 11.07 1.96 12.60
C LEU A 675 12.24 2.19 11.61
N GLY A 676 12.88 3.37 11.64
CA GLY A 676 14.06 3.65 10.81
C GLY A 676 13.80 3.75 9.30
N LEU A 677 12.61 4.22 8.90
CA LEU A 677 12.15 4.13 7.49
C LEU A 677 12.34 5.43 6.67
N ARG A 678 13.28 5.34 5.72
CA ARG A 678 13.30 5.95 4.36
C ARG A 678 13.44 7.46 4.14
N GLY A 679 14.33 7.78 3.19
CA GLY A 679 14.09 8.77 2.13
C GLY A 679 14.13 8.08 0.75
N GLY A 680 13.14 8.33 -0.11
CA GLY A 680 13.04 7.75 -1.46
C GLY A 680 13.48 8.69 -2.59
N LEU A 681 13.76 8.11 -3.76
CA LEU A 681 14.17 8.84 -4.95
C LEU A 681 12.97 9.18 -5.87
N GLY A 682 13.05 10.30 -6.58
CA GLY A 682 12.17 10.60 -7.71
C GLY A 682 12.85 10.45 -9.06
N LEU A 683 12.03 10.26 -10.10
CA LEU A 683 12.41 10.35 -11.51
C LEU A 683 13.19 11.62 -11.81
N HIS A 684 14.39 11.48 -12.37
CA HIS A 684 15.22 12.53 -12.96
C HIS A 684 15.98 11.97 -14.16
#